data_AF-A0A2R6QNM2-F1
#
_entry.id   AF-A0A2R6QNM2-F1
#
_cell.length_a   1.000
_cell.length_b   1.000
_cell.length_c   1.000
_cell.angle_alpha   90.00
_cell.angle_beta   90.00
_cell.angle_gamma   90.00
#
_symmetry.space_group_name_H-M   'P 1'
#
loop_
_entity.id
_entity.type
_entity.pdbx_description
1 polymer ?
#
loop_
_entity_poly.entity_id
_entity_poly.type
_entity_poly.pdbx_seq_one_letter_code
_entity_poly.pdbx_strand_id
1 'polypeptide(L)'
;MDLFDPLYVQDCAAAIFSSPMPLIGTYVAAASLACSLAMAADVYHGFRNKKRWFPCKFFTLNAATLMLLGVAMKLSLDLSGSMPSFWDQLAKLSSNAFMCTAIGNSMPSIGPMDNKEIVMNVAALVILAITVVVNVCIQLRTTVIYNFLIQHAIVMFFMLFLLLILSFTALTVPITKKYLDKIVSDEEPEDVGRLTIEKLKEDLRKYQMMAETGNPQFVIARSVTSAASGGICFSTALILALTWLGYFKTWPNRLWGFEFVKWEPQGFESNYKWSSIMITCSGSEGGSKSHEDMFKVEDYWIEKLAHWKERPLAFQFGSKNCRKCIHLTKRRLLEFCIRIQIVIVVVSKSVHLFTVFLARKFLSCCRYCEGCKKKSKANDPEDERGSKLDLRRYVLHLEGEEELPLQMMKNNSDATDSLIQMGKKKQPKYFTELLKNFTGINGIAAFDSDHVPALFSEEPPNCWALPVVTLTTIAIALPNIENHMVHQLLSGVREGLNYVALVEKNLDKGRNLVSIRNAAGILWLEVDIFCRWLDEDLQKISLEGKSSKENLERLSDMAKNIVSEFKTNTNGNLKEKPIDWPMKVIAANSMYRITKTILLELESSSDQTDEDLFAQLSAMITDILGACLTNLPRVISMKCFCSAIEKREESVNRAAHLLGETEEILEMLQQHELSGLSPDQAAYLHEWRALIKQKNPSKFVSTPNNDTPSKGSAELSITIE
;
A
#
# COMPACT_ATOMS: atom_id res chain seq x y z
N MET A 1 21.51 -51.80 53.27
CA MET A 1 20.11 -52.09 53.67
C MET A 1 20.03 -51.49 55.06
N ASP A 2 19.60 -50.25 55.27
CA ASP A 2 18.51 -49.44 54.68
C ASP A 2 19.09 -48.18 54.00
N LEU A 3 19.01 -47.90 52.70
CA LEU A 3 17.90 -47.68 51.76
C LEU A 3 16.76 -46.76 52.26
N PHE A 4 16.75 -45.54 51.70
CA PHE A 4 15.74 -44.46 51.78
C PHE A 4 15.77 -43.59 53.03
N ASP A 5 16.76 -42.67 53.10
CA ASP A 5 16.55 -41.41 53.81
C ASP A 5 15.56 -40.55 52.99
N PRO A 6 14.32 -40.32 53.49
CA PRO A 6 13.32 -39.55 52.77
C PRO A 6 13.77 -38.11 52.49
N LEU A 7 14.67 -37.53 53.29
CA LEU A 7 15.25 -36.20 53.04
C LEU A 7 16.17 -36.21 51.81
N TYR A 8 17.02 -37.22 51.65
CA TYR A 8 17.91 -37.33 50.49
C TYR A 8 17.12 -37.56 49.19
N VAL A 9 16.06 -38.36 49.24
CA VAL A 9 15.17 -38.58 48.09
C VAL A 9 14.34 -37.34 47.77
N GLN A 10 13.92 -36.59 48.79
CA GLN A 10 13.21 -35.32 48.61
C GLN A 10 14.11 -34.20 48.09
N ASP A 11 15.37 -34.14 48.52
CA ASP A 11 16.39 -33.21 48.01
C ASP A 11 16.84 -33.57 46.58
N CYS A 12 17.04 -34.86 46.28
CA CYS A 12 17.29 -35.31 44.91
C CYS A 12 16.08 -35.07 44.00
N ALA A 13 14.85 -35.31 44.48
CA ALA A 13 13.64 -34.99 43.74
C ALA A 13 13.54 -33.48 43.49
N ALA A 14 13.75 -32.64 44.52
CA ALA A 14 13.74 -31.18 44.40
C ALA A 14 14.82 -30.67 43.43
N ALA A 15 16.02 -31.25 43.45
CA ALA A 15 17.10 -30.94 42.51
C ALA A 15 16.73 -31.32 41.07
N ILE A 16 16.15 -32.51 40.85
CA ILE A 16 15.65 -32.95 39.53
C ILE A 16 14.53 -32.04 39.03
N PHE A 17 13.57 -31.66 39.90
CA PHE A 17 12.47 -30.73 39.60
C PHE A 17 12.93 -29.29 39.33
N SER A 18 14.06 -28.86 39.89
CA SER A 18 14.65 -27.53 39.68
C SER A 18 15.53 -27.41 38.44
N SER A 19 16.04 -28.52 37.90
CA SER A 19 16.94 -28.54 36.73
C SER A 19 16.41 -27.86 35.45
N PRO A 20 15.10 -27.85 35.12
CA PRO A 20 14.58 -27.11 33.96
C PRO A 20 14.30 -25.62 34.26
N MET A 21 14.34 -25.16 35.52
CA MET A 21 13.99 -23.77 35.88
C MET A 21 14.88 -22.71 35.21
N PRO A 22 16.21 -22.87 35.13
CA PRO A 22 17.07 -21.92 34.41
C PRO A 22 16.75 -21.85 32.91
N LEU A 23 16.48 -23.00 32.27
CA LEU A 23 16.11 -23.08 30.85
C LEU A 23 14.79 -22.38 30.57
N ILE A 24 13.79 -22.56 31.45
CA ILE A 24 12.51 -21.85 31.37
C ILE A 24 12.73 -20.34 31.54
N GLY A 25 13.57 -19.93 32.50
CA GLY A 25 13.93 -18.53 32.69
C GLY A 25 14.59 -17.90 31.46
N THR A 26 15.56 -18.59 30.85
CA THR A 26 16.21 -18.16 29.60
C THR A 26 15.20 -18.04 28.46
N TYR A 27 14.27 -18.99 28.34
CA TYR A 27 13.24 -18.95 27.31
C TYR A 27 12.28 -17.76 27.47
N VAL A 28 11.83 -17.49 28.70
CA VAL A 28 11.00 -16.31 29.04
C VAL A 28 11.74 -15.01 28.78
N ALA A 29 13.02 -14.93 29.16
CA ALA A 29 13.86 -13.76 28.92
C ALA A 29 14.05 -13.52 27.41
N ALA A 30 14.32 -14.57 26.63
CA ALA A 30 14.46 -14.49 25.17
C ALA A 30 13.17 -14.02 24.50
N ALA A 31 12.01 -14.55 24.90
CA ALA A 31 10.71 -14.13 24.37
C ALA A 31 10.38 -12.67 24.72
N SER A 32 10.66 -12.25 25.96
CA SER A 32 10.47 -10.87 26.42
C SER A 32 11.39 -9.90 25.68
N LEU A 33 12.65 -10.30 25.45
CA LEU A 33 13.62 -9.53 24.68
C LEU A 33 13.18 -9.39 23.22
N ALA A 34 12.74 -10.47 22.59
CA ALA A 34 12.25 -10.44 21.21
C ALA A 34 11.07 -9.48 21.04
N CYS A 35 10.08 -9.53 21.95
CA CYS A 35 8.98 -8.57 21.97
C CYS A 35 9.47 -7.12 22.16
N SER A 36 10.42 -6.91 23.08
CA SER A 36 10.97 -5.58 23.38
C SER A 36 11.74 -5.00 22.19
N LEU A 37 12.53 -5.83 21.50
CA LEU A 37 13.25 -5.45 20.28
C LEU A 37 12.27 -5.13 19.14
N ALA A 38 11.19 -5.90 18.99
CA ALA A 38 10.15 -5.60 18.00
C ALA A 38 9.48 -4.24 18.28
N MET A 39 9.09 -3.96 19.52
CA MET A 39 8.55 -2.67 19.93
C MET A 39 9.56 -1.52 19.72
N ALA A 40 10.84 -1.73 20.03
CA ALA A 40 11.89 -0.74 19.82
C ALA A 40 12.18 -0.49 18.33
N ALA A 41 12.09 -1.53 17.49
CA ALA A 41 12.24 -1.41 16.05
C ALA A 41 11.11 -0.56 15.42
N ASP A 42 9.88 -0.69 15.93
CA ASP A 42 8.75 0.17 15.51
C ASP A 42 9.00 1.64 15.86
N VAL A 43 9.54 1.91 17.06
CA VAL A 43 9.95 3.25 17.50
C VAL A 43 11.04 3.83 16.60
N TYR A 44 12.08 3.04 16.33
CA TYR A 44 13.19 3.44 15.46
C TYR A 44 12.74 3.68 14.02
N HIS A 45 11.86 2.83 13.49
CA HIS A 45 11.32 2.97 12.14
C HIS A 45 10.44 4.22 12.00
N GLY A 46 9.63 4.56 13.02
CA GLY A 46 8.91 5.83 13.09
C GLY A 46 9.87 7.03 13.01
N PHE A 47 10.92 7.00 13.82
CA PHE A 47 11.94 8.06 13.86
C PHE A 47 12.67 8.24 12.52
N ARG A 48 13.17 7.15 11.93
CA ARG A 48 13.92 7.17 10.68
C ARG A 48 13.12 7.75 9.51
N ASN A 49 11.81 7.47 9.48
CA ASN A 49 10.92 7.95 8.42
C ASN A 49 10.28 9.31 8.75
N LYS A 50 10.75 10.02 9.80
CA LYS A 50 10.20 11.29 10.28
C LYS A 50 8.69 11.24 10.61
N LYS A 51 8.14 10.03 10.83
CA LYS A 51 6.76 9.83 11.28
C LYS A 51 6.73 10.14 12.78
N ARG A 52 5.85 11.06 13.19
CA ARG A 52 5.67 11.47 14.60
C ARG A 52 4.83 10.48 15.43
N TRP A 53 4.53 9.33 14.85
CA TRP A 53 3.78 8.23 15.44
C TRP A 53 4.52 6.92 15.11
N PHE A 54 4.32 5.89 15.93
CA PHE A 54 5.03 4.61 15.77
C PHE A 54 4.22 3.65 14.89
N PRO A 55 4.64 3.36 13.65
CA PRO A 55 4.02 2.31 12.87
C PRO A 55 4.34 0.98 13.53
N CYS A 56 3.32 0.28 14.05
CA CYS A 56 3.42 -1.12 14.49
C CYS A 56 3.60 -2.01 13.27
N LYS A 57 4.83 -2.14 12.77
CA LYS A 57 5.18 -2.99 11.64
C LYS A 57 5.80 -4.31 12.12
N PHE A 58 6.60 -4.25 13.18
CA PHE A 58 7.31 -5.38 13.77
C PHE A 58 6.53 -6.00 14.93
N PHE A 59 5.93 -5.19 15.82
CA PHE A 59 5.10 -5.65 16.93
C PHE A 59 3.59 -5.49 16.61
N THR A 60 3.10 -6.31 15.67
CA THR A 60 1.69 -6.34 15.28
C THR A 60 0.91 -7.36 16.11
N LEU A 61 -0.34 -7.06 16.49
CA LEU A 61 -1.17 -8.00 17.24
C LEU A 61 -1.65 -9.15 16.35
N ASN A 62 -0.94 -10.27 16.35
CA ASN A 62 -1.27 -11.44 15.54
C ASN A 62 -1.05 -12.72 16.35
N ALA A 63 -1.39 -13.88 15.79
CA ALA A 63 -1.25 -15.15 16.49
C ALA A 63 0.19 -15.43 16.98
N ALA A 64 1.21 -15.04 16.19
CA ALA A 64 2.60 -15.27 16.55
C ALA A 64 3.05 -14.37 17.72
N THR A 65 2.75 -13.07 17.69
CA THR A 65 3.09 -12.15 18.78
C THR A 65 2.29 -12.46 20.05
N LEU A 66 1.04 -12.93 19.93
CA LEU A 66 0.24 -13.39 21.06
C LEU A 66 0.83 -14.65 21.71
N MET A 67 1.30 -15.62 20.93
CA MET A 67 1.99 -16.79 21.49
C MET A 67 3.31 -16.40 22.17
N LEU A 68 4.09 -15.53 21.53
CA LEU A 68 5.34 -15.01 22.09
C LEU A 68 5.10 -14.24 23.40
N LEU A 69 4.02 -13.46 23.46
CA LEU A 69 3.57 -12.75 24.66
C LEU A 69 3.13 -13.73 25.75
N GLY A 70 2.40 -14.79 25.40
CA GLY A 70 2.04 -15.86 26.34
C GLY A 70 3.27 -16.53 26.97
N VAL A 71 4.32 -16.76 26.18
CA VAL A 71 5.62 -17.25 26.68
C VAL A 71 6.29 -16.23 27.60
N ALA A 72 6.34 -14.96 27.20
CA ALA A 72 6.93 -13.89 28.01
C ALA A 72 6.19 -13.71 29.37
N MET A 73 4.88 -13.98 29.40
CA MET A 73 4.05 -13.88 30.59
C MET A 73 4.07 -15.13 31.49
N LYS A 74 4.87 -16.16 31.16
CA LYS A 74 4.93 -17.41 31.91
C LYS A 74 5.26 -17.21 33.40
N LEU A 75 6.08 -16.21 33.73
CA LEU A 75 6.40 -15.87 35.11
C LEU A 75 5.18 -15.39 35.93
N SER A 76 4.33 -14.55 35.33
CA SER A 76 3.07 -14.11 35.98
C SER A 76 2.00 -15.19 35.97
N LEU A 77 2.07 -16.15 35.04
CA LEU A 77 1.13 -17.26 34.93
C LEU A 77 1.43 -18.43 35.89
N ASP A 78 2.65 -18.54 36.42
CA ASP A 78 3.03 -19.62 37.33
C ASP A 78 2.43 -19.45 38.74
N LEU A 79 1.49 -20.33 39.08
CA LEU A 79 0.86 -20.42 40.41
C LEU A 79 1.54 -21.42 41.35
N SER A 80 2.45 -22.25 40.83
CA SER A 80 2.99 -23.42 41.53
C SER A 80 4.34 -23.16 42.21
N GLY A 81 5.16 -22.26 41.67
CA GLY A 81 6.44 -21.89 42.26
C GLY A 81 6.31 -20.86 43.39
N SER A 82 6.74 -21.22 44.61
CA SER A 82 6.99 -20.24 45.65
C SER A 82 8.20 -19.39 45.25
N MET A 83 7.99 -18.11 44.99
CA MET A 83 9.00 -17.15 44.53
C MET A 83 9.17 -16.01 45.54
N PRO A 84 9.71 -16.29 46.75
CA PRO A 84 9.72 -15.34 47.85
C PRO A 84 10.79 -14.25 47.71
N SER A 85 11.83 -14.46 46.88
CA SER A 85 12.94 -13.51 46.75
C SER A 85 12.45 -12.14 46.30
N PHE A 86 13.11 -11.09 46.79
CA PHE A 86 12.89 -9.73 46.33
C PHE A 86 12.96 -9.63 44.80
N TRP A 87 13.98 -10.26 44.20
CA TRP A 87 14.20 -10.26 42.77
C TRP A 87 13.09 -10.97 42.00
N ASP A 88 12.54 -12.05 42.55
CA ASP A 88 11.45 -12.77 41.91
C ASP A 88 10.15 -11.95 41.93
N GLN A 89 9.86 -11.28 43.05
CA GLN A 89 8.69 -10.40 43.17
C GLN A 89 8.83 -9.16 42.27
N LEU A 90 10.03 -8.57 42.18
CA LEU A 90 10.31 -7.48 41.24
C LEU A 90 10.21 -7.94 39.78
N ALA A 91 10.64 -9.15 39.46
CA ALA A 91 10.48 -9.74 38.13
C ALA A 91 9.01 -9.97 37.77
N LYS A 92 8.17 -10.40 38.72
CA LYS A 92 6.70 -10.48 38.55
C LYS A 92 6.07 -9.11 38.31
N LEU A 93 6.48 -8.09 39.06
CA LEU A 93 6.01 -6.71 38.85
C LEU A 93 6.44 -6.20 37.46
N SER A 94 7.68 -6.48 37.08
CA SER A 94 8.23 -6.12 35.76
C SER A 94 7.49 -6.82 34.63
N SER A 95 7.13 -8.09 34.78
CA SER A 95 6.34 -8.85 33.80
C SER A 95 4.93 -8.26 33.63
N ASN A 96 4.26 -7.87 34.72
CA ASN A 96 2.96 -7.20 34.65
C ASN A 96 3.05 -5.81 33.99
N ALA A 97 4.11 -5.05 34.29
CA ALA A 97 4.38 -3.76 33.65
C ALA A 97 4.68 -3.92 32.14
N PHE A 98 5.42 -4.96 31.78
CA PHE A 98 5.70 -5.35 30.41
C PHE A 98 4.40 -5.69 29.65
N MET A 99 3.48 -6.43 30.26
CA MET A 99 2.16 -6.71 29.65
C MET A 99 1.37 -5.42 29.37
N CYS A 100 1.36 -4.47 30.30
CA CYS A 100 0.71 -3.16 30.06
C CYS A 100 1.34 -2.44 28.87
N THR A 101 2.67 -2.48 28.76
CA THR A 101 3.41 -1.87 27.65
C THR A 101 3.11 -2.57 26.32
N ALA A 102 3.03 -3.89 26.31
CA ALA A 102 2.66 -4.69 25.14
C ALA A 102 1.23 -4.40 24.66
N ILE A 103 0.25 -4.35 25.59
CA ILE A 103 -1.15 -4.00 25.26
C ILE A 103 -1.19 -2.60 24.61
N GLY A 104 -0.55 -1.61 25.22
CA GLY A 104 -0.57 -0.24 24.71
C GLY A 104 0.12 -0.09 23.35
N ASN A 105 1.30 -0.67 23.16
CA ASN A 105 2.02 -0.61 21.89
C ASN A 105 1.37 -1.45 20.77
N SER A 106 0.52 -2.41 21.11
CA SER A 106 -0.24 -3.18 20.10
C SER A 106 -1.44 -2.44 19.54
N MET A 107 -1.89 -1.36 20.19
CA MET A 107 -3.15 -0.70 19.89
C MET A 107 -3.26 -0.14 18.45
N PRO A 108 -2.25 0.56 17.89
CA PRO A 108 -2.33 1.02 16.51
C PRO A 108 -2.42 -0.15 15.50
N SER A 109 -1.87 -1.33 15.82
CA SER A 109 -1.88 -2.49 14.90
C SER A 109 -3.29 -3.01 14.57
N ILE A 110 -4.31 -2.66 15.36
CA ILE A 110 -5.72 -3.01 15.08
C ILE A 110 -6.24 -2.30 13.82
N GLY A 111 -5.68 -1.14 13.48
CA GLY A 111 -6.13 -0.31 12.35
C GLY A 111 -6.14 -1.05 11.00
N PRO A 112 -5.02 -1.62 10.54
CA PRO A 112 -4.98 -2.29 9.25
C PRO A 112 -5.73 -3.64 9.24
N MET A 113 -6.11 -4.21 10.38
CA MET A 113 -6.69 -5.56 10.45
C MET A 113 -8.10 -5.65 9.88
N ASP A 114 -8.43 -6.83 9.34
CA ASP A 114 -9.80 -7.16 8.93
C ASP A 114 -10.72 -7.30 10.14
N ASN A 115 -12.02 -7.04 9.97
CA ASN A 115 -13.00 -7.11 11.06
C ASN A 115 -13.00 -8.45 11.82
N LYS A 116 -12.77 -9.56 11.12
CA LYS A 116 -12.67 -10.90 11.72
C LYS A 116 -11.37 -11.06 12.50
N GLU A 117 -10.27 -10.59 11.94
CA GLU A 117 -8.94 -10.62 12.56
C GLU A 117 -8.91 -9.79 13.84
N ILE A 118 -9.48 -8.58 13.83
CA ILE A 118 -9.64 -7.74 15.02
C ILE A 118 -10.30 -8.53 16.16
N VAL A 119 -11.43 -9.18 15.89
CA VAL A 119 -12.18 -9.93 16.92
C VAL A 119 -11.35 -11.08 17.47
N MET A 120 -10.69 -11.86 16.62
CA MET A 120 -9.89 -13.03 17.05
C MET A 120 -8.68 -12.59 17.88
N ASN A 121 -7.90 -11.63 17.38
CA ASN A 121 -6.65 -11.21 18.01
C ASN A 121 -6.91 -10.45 19.32
N VAL A 122 -7.93 -9.57 19.36
CA VAL A 122 -8.32 -8.88 20.59
C VAL A 122 -8.90 -9.86 21.61
N ALA A 123 -9.74 -10.81 21.20
CA ALA A 123 -10.26 -11.83 22.13
C ALA A 123 -9.15 -12.69 22.74
N ALA A 124 -8.17 -13.11 21.94
CA ALA A 124 -7.01 -13.86 22.43
C ALA A 124 -6.17 -13.03 23.42
N LEU A 125 -5.94 -11.75 23.14
CA LEU A 125 -5.24 -10.85 24.06
C LEU A 125 -6.02 -10.65 25.37
N VAL A 126 -7.34 -10.50 25.29
CA VAL A 126 -8.25 -10.39 26.44
C VAL A 126 -8.18 -11.62 27.32
N ILE A 127 -8.24 -12.82 26.74
CA ILE A 127 -8.13 -14.08 27.48
C ILE A 127 -6.78 -14.16 28.19
N LEU A 128 -5.68 -13.85 27.49
CA LEU A 128 -4.34 -13.87 28.07
C LEU A 128 -4.21 -12.89 29.25
N ALA A 129 -4.61 -11.63 29.05
CA ALA A 129 -4.52 -10.59 30.07
C ALA A 129 -5.40 -10.88 31.29
N ILE A 130 -6.64 -11.35 31.09
CA ILE A 130 -7.52 -11.73 32.21
C ILE A 130 -6.91 -12.90 32.99
N THR A 131 -6.33 -13.89 32.31
CA THR A 131 -5.66 -15.02 32.97
C THR A 131 -4.50 -14.53 33.84
N VAL A 132 -3.67 -13.61 33.33
CA VAL A 132 -2.59 -12.97 34.10
C VAL A 132 -3.16 -12.26 35.34
N VAL A 133 -4.21 -11.45 35.18
CA VAL A 133 -4.83 -10.72 36.30
C VAL A 133 -5.36 -11.67 37.37
N VAL A 134 -6.13 -12.70 36.97
CA VAL A 134 -6.69 -13.69 37.90
C VAL A 134 -5.57 -14.40 38.67
N ASN A 135 -4.49 -14.79 37.99
CA ASN A 135 -3.37 -15.47 38.63
C ASN A 135 -2.65 -14.55 39.63
N VAL A 136 -2.44 -13.27 39.29
CA VAL A 136 -1.85 -12.30 40.23
C VAL A 136 -2.77 -12.06 41.42
N CYS A 137 -4.09 -11.99 41.23
CA CYS A 137 -5.06 -11.89 42.32
C CYS A 137 -5.00 -13.09 43.27
N ILE A 138 -4.87 -14.31 42.73
CA ILE A 138 -4.69 -15.52 43.54
C ILE A 138 -3.38 -15.41 44.34
N GLN A 139 -2.28 -15.03 43.70
CA GLN A 139 -0.96 -14.88 44.36
C GLN A 139 -0.93 -13.80 45.46
N LEU A 140 -1.69 -12.71 45.28
CA LEU A 140 -1.86 -11.68 46.31
C LEU A 140 -2.70 -12.21 47.49
N ARG A 141 -3.79 -12.94 47.20
CA ARG A 141 -4.65 -13.52 48.24
C ARG A 141 -3.93 -14.59 49.07
N THR A 142 -3.10 -15.40 48.43
CA THR A 142 -2.30 -16.43 49.10
C THR A 142 -1.06 -15.87 49.80
N THR A 143 -0.87 -14.54 49.81
CA THR A 143 0.28 -13.84 50.40
C THR A 143 1.64 -14.26 49.83
N VAL A 144 1.65 -14.92 48.66
CA VAL A 144 2.87 -15.29 47.93
C VAL A 144 3.58 -14.03 47.41
N ILE A 145 2.81 -13.00 47.07
CA ILE A 145 3.32 -11.64 46.82
C ILE A 145 3.05 -10.80 48.07
N TYR A 146 4.11 -10.39 48.77
CA TYR A 146 4.01 -9.55 49.96
C TYR A 146 4.82 -8.26 49.85
N ASN A 147 5.85 -8.22 49.01
CA ASN A 147 6.52 -6.98 48.62
C ASN A 147 5.74 -6.29 47.51
N PHE A 148 5.75 -4.95 47.51
CA PHE A 148 5.16 -4.13 46.45
C PHE A 148 3.65 -4.33 46.20
N LEU A 149 2.87 -4.73 47.21
CA LEU A 149 1.44 -5.03 47.08
C LEU A 149 0.62 -3.89 46.45
N ILE A 150 0.89 -2.65 46.87
CA ILE A 150 0.23 -1.46 46.33
C ILE A 150 0.57 -1.28 44.85
N GLN A 151 1.84 -1.44 44.48
CA GLN A 151 2.29 -1.32 43.09
C GLN A 151 1.68 -2.41 42.21
N HIS A 152 1.63 -3.67 42.67
CA HIS A 152 0.95 -4.76 41.96
C HIS A 152 -0.54 -4.45 41.75
N ALA A 153 -1.24 -3.94 42.77
CA ALA A 153 -2.64 -3.55 42.66
C ALA A 153 -2.86 -2.44 41.62
N ILE A 154 -2.01 -1.41 41.62
CA ILE A 154 -2.07 -0.30 40.65
C ILE A 154 -1.79 -0.79 39.24
N VAL A 155 -0.74 -1.59 39.02
CA VAL A 155 -0.38 -2.12 37.69
C VAL A 155 -1.47 -3.04 37.14
N MET A 156 -2.09 -3.87 37.98
CA MET A 156 -3.24 -4.69 37.55
C MET A 156 -4.44 -3.84 37.15
N PHE A 157 -4.75 -2.79 37.92
CA PHE A 157 -5.81 -1.85 37.55
C PHE A 157 -5.54 -1.19 36.20
N PHE A 158 -4.30 -0.73 35.97
CA PHE A 158 -3.87 -0.20 34.69
C PHE A 158 -3.98 -1.22 33.55
N MET A 159 -3.60 -2.48 33.78
CA MET A 159 -3.72 -3.55 32.79
C MET A 159 -5.19 -3.78 32.38
N LEU A 160 -6.10 -3.89 33.35
CA LEU A 160 -7.53 -4.06 33.09
C LEU A 160 -8.12 -2.86 32.35
N PHE A 161 -7.71 -1.66 32.74
CA PHE A 161 -8.18 -0.43 32.11
C PHE A 161 -7.66 -0.29 30.66
N LEU A 162 -6.40 -0.63 30.41
CA LEU A 162 -5.83 -0.71 29.06
C LEU A 162 -6.56 -1.73 28.19
N LEU A 163 -6.89 -2.90 28.74
CA LEU A 163 -7.63 -3.93 28.03
C LEU A 163 -9.05 -3.47 27.68
N LEU A 164 -9.70 -2.75 28.59
CA LEU A 164 -11.00 -2.15 28.38
C LEU A 164 -10.92 -1.12 27.24
N ILE A 165 -9.98 -0.18 27.31
CA ILE A 165 -9.72 0.81 26.27
C ILE A 165 -9.51 0.12 24.91
N LEU A 166 -8.60 -0.86 24.85
CA LEU A 166 -8.28 -1.58 23.61
C LEU A 166 -9.52 -2.27 23.01
N SER A 167 -10.27 -3.00 23.85
CA SER A 167 -11.44 -3.76 23.41
C SER A 167 -12.52 -2.85 22.83
N PHE A 168 -12.72 -1.69 23.45
CA PHE A 168 -13.71 -0.72 23.03
C PHE A 168 -13.26 0.10 21.82
N THR A 169 -11.98 0.44 21.69
CA THR A 169 -11.43 1.02 20.46
C THR A 169 -11.52 0.04 19.30
N ALA A 170 -11.27 -1.26 19.52
CA ALA A 170 -11.44 -2.30 18.49
C ALA A 170 -12.87 -2.34 17.91
N LEU A 171 -13.89 -1.97 18.70
CA LEU A 171 -15.25 -1.87 18.22
C LEU A 171 -15.46 -0.68 17.27
N THR A 172 -14.76 0.44 17.45
CA THR A 172 -14.94 1.65 16.63
C THR A 172 -14.22 1.59 15.30
N VAL A 173 -13.09 0.86 15.21
CA VAL A 173 -12.27 0.74 13.98
C VAL A 173 -13.10 0.50 12.71
N PRO A 174 -14.06 -0.45 12.66
CA PRO A 174 -14.79 -0.71 11.43
C PRO A 174 -15.74 0.41 10.99
N ILE A 175 -16.20 1.25 11.93
CA ILE A 175 -17.00 2.44 11.61
C ILE A 175 -16.09 3.54 11.12
N THR A 176 -14.97 3.75 11.81
CA THR A 176 -13.94 4.71 11.39
C THR A 176 -13.48 4.44 9.96
N LYS A 177 -13.21 3.18 9.59
CA LYS A 177 -12.88 2.79 8.21
C LYS A 177 -13.99 3.19 7.22
N LYS A 178 -15.24 2.84 7.51
CA LYS A 178 -16.40 3.19 6.66
C LYS A 178 -16.59 4.69 6.49
N TYR A 179 -16.40 5.45 7.57
CA TYR A 179 -16.53 6.90 7.57
C TYR A 179 -15.44 7.55 6.69
N LEU A 180 -14.19 7.11 6.84
CA LEU A 180 -13.07 7.58 6.02
C LEU A 180 -13.23 7.19 4.55
N ASP A 181 -13.73 6.00 4.25
CA ASP A 181 -14.04 5.59 2.87
C ASP A 181 -15.16 6.42 2.27
N LYS A 182 -16.17 6.80 3.06
CA LYS A 182 -17.23 7.68 2.60
C LYS A 182 -16.71 9.07 2.24
N ILE A 183 -15.91 9.70 3.11
CA ILE A 183 -15.34 11.03 2.82
C ILE A 183 -14.53 11.02 1.53
N VAL A 184 -13.69 9.99 1.34
CA VAL A 184 -12.87 9.89 0.12
C VAL A 184 -13.69 9.50 -1.11
N SER A 185 -14.81 8.80 -0.95
CA SER A 185 -15.72 8.51 -2.06
C SER A 185 -16.54 9.73 -2.48
N ASP A 186 -16.85 10.62 -1.53
CA ASP A 186 -17.55 11.89 -1.78
C ASP A 186 -16.63 12.91 -2.47
N GLU A 187 -15.31 12.78 -2.31
CA GLU A 187 -14.34 13.45 -3.18
C GLU A 187 -14.26 12.73 -4.54
N GLU A 188 -15.13 13.12 -5.47
CA GLU A 188 -15.01 12.65 -6.85
C GLU A 188 -13.66 13.07 -7.44
N PRO A 189 -12.97 12.20 -8.20
CA PRO A 189 -11.89 12.65 -9.05
C PRO A 189 -12.43 13.75 -9.96
N GLU A 190 -11.89 14.97 -9.85
CA GLU A 190 -12.12 16.00 -10.87
C GLU A 190 -11.89 15.38 -12.24
N ASP A 191 -12.80 15.66 -13.18
CA ASP A 191 -12.80 15.07 -14.52
C ASP A 191 -11.36 15.03 -15.05
N VAL A 192 -10.87 13.79 -15.20
CA VAL A 192 -9.46 13.46 -15.48
C VAL A 192 -9.21 13.71 -16.97
N GLY A 193 -9.49 14.94 -17.41
CA GLY A 193 -9.09 15.48 -18.69
C GLY A 193 -7.57 15.61 -18.76
N ARG A 194 -7.09 16.40 -19.72
CA ARG A 194 -5.66 16.67 -19.92
C ARG A 194 -5.04 17.34 -18.69
N LEU A 195 -4.47 16.51 -17.81
CA LEU A 195 -3.75 16.95 -16.62
C LEU A 195 -2.34 17.38 -16.99
N THR A 196 -1.97 18.62 -16.64
CA THR A 196 -0.57 19.04 -16.68
C THR A 196 0.24 18.32 -15.61
N ILE A 197 1.57 18.27 -15.77
CA ILE A 197 2.44 17.60 -14.80
C ILE A 197 2.39 18.32 -13.45
N GLU A 198 2.27 19.65 -13.47
CA GLU A 198 2.09 20.46 -12.26
C GLU A 198 0.80 20.09 -11.55
N LYS A 199 -0.34 20.05 -12.27
CA LYS A 199 -1.62 19.67 -11.68
C LYS A 199 -1.58 18.25 -11.13
N LEU A 200 -0.91 17.32 -11.82
CA LEU A 200 -0.73 15.95 -11.35
C LEU A 200 0.13 15.86 -10.07
N LYS A 201 1.18 16.69 -9.94
CA LYS A 201 1.98 16.81 -8.71
C LYS A 201 1.15 17.41 -7.57
N GLU A 202 0.30 18.40 -7.87
CA GLU A 202 -0.61 18.99 -6.88
C GLU A 202 -1.63 17.96 -6.38
N ASP A 203 -2.31 17.27 -7.30
CA ASP A 203 -3.29 16.24 -6.97
C ASP A 203 -2.66 15.08 -6.21
N LEU A 204 -1.47 14.63 -6.61
CA LEU A 204 -0.70 13.65 -5.87
C LEU A 204 -0.43 14.08 -4.42
N ARG A 205 -0.06 15.34 -4.18
CA ARG A 205 0.15 15.87 -2.81
C ARG A 205 -1.16 15.90 -2.02
N LYS A 206 -2.30 16.22 -2.64
CA LYS A 206 -3.63 16.16 -2.01
C LYS A 206 -3.99 14.72 -1.61
N TYR A 207 -3.87 13.77 -2.54
CA TYR A 207 -4.17 12.36 -2.29
C TYR A 207 -3.20 11.71 -1.31
N GLN A 208 -1.94 12.10 -1.31
CA GLN A 208 -1.00 11.64 -0.29
C GLN A 208 -1.42 12.11 1.10
N MET A 209 -1.82 13.39 1.24
CA MET A 209 -2.32 13.89 2.52
C MET A 209 -3.55 13.12 2.99
N MET A 210 -4.52 12.89 2.11
CA MET A 210 -5.69 12.07 2.44
C MET A 210 -5.33 10.63 2.78
N ALA A 211 -4.42 10.01 2.04
CA ALA A 211 -4.01 8.63 2.25
C ALA A 211 -3.29 8.44 3.59
N GLU A 212 -2.40 9.37 3.96
CA GLU A 212 -1.68 9.31 5.22
C GLU A 212 -2.57 9.63 6.42
N THR A 213 -3.42 10.66 6.30
CA THR A 213 -4.31 11.10 7.38
C THR A 213 -5.49 10.15 7.57
N GLY A 214 -5.92 9.48 6.49
CA GLY A 214 -6.92 8.43 6.49
C GLY A 214 -6.39 7.02 6.76
N ASN A 215 -5.07 6.83 6.94
CA ASN A 215 -4.53 5.51 7.25
C ASN A 215 -5.13 5.04 8.60
N PRO A 216 -5.85 3.89 8.67
CA PRO A 216 -6.51 3.45 9.89
C PRO A 216 -5.55 3.25 11.07
N GLN A 217 -4.31 2.85 10.79
CA GLN A 217 -3.26 2.72 11.80
C GLN A 217 -2.90 4.07 12.42
N PHE A 218 -2.76 5.09 11.58
CA PHE A 218 -2.46 6.45 12.01
C PHE A 218 -3.63 7.07 12.77
N VAL A 219 -4.86 6.86 12.28
CA VAL A 219 -6.10 7.34 12.91
C VAL A 219 -6.26 6.76 14.32
N ILE A 220 -6.00 5.47 14.52
CA ILE A 220 -6.01 4.87 15.85
C ILE A 220 -4.86 5.42 16.69
N ALA A 221 -3.65 5.54 16.13
CA ALA A 221 -2.49 6.04 16.85
C ALA A 221 -2.71 7.45 17.42
N ARG A 222 -3.35 8.34 16.65
CA ARG A 222 -3.70 9.71 17.07
C ARG A 222 -4.97 9.81 17.93
N SER A 223 -5.73 8.72 18.05
CA SER A 223 -6.97 8.72 18.83
C SER A 223 -6.70 9.01 20.31
N VAL A 224 -7.68 9.63 20.98
CA VAL A 224 -7.62 9.91 22.41
C VAL A 224 -7.41 8.63 23.24
N THR A 225 -7.99 7.51 22.80
CA THR A 225 -7.82 6.21 23.45
C THR A 225 -6.39 5.67 23.38
N SER A 226 -5.70 5.84 22.25
CA SER A 226 -4.29 5.48 22.07
C SER A 226 -3.37 6.40 22.89
N ALA A 227 -3.65 7.71 22.92
CA ALA A 227 -2.90 8.64 23.74
C ALA A 227 -3.04 8.37 25.25
N ALA A 228 -4.26 8.04 25.72
CA ALA A 228 -4.51 7.65 27.10
C ALA A 228 -3.79 6.34 27.45
N SER A 229 -3.80 5.36 26.54
CA SER A 229 -3.04 4.13 26.65
C SER A 229 -1.53 4.40 26.83
N GLY A 230 -0.96 5.27 25.99
CA GLY A 230 0.43 5.71 26.14
C GLY A 230 0.74 6.36 27.50
N GLY A 231 -0.17 7.20 28.02
CA GLY A 231 -0.06 7.81 29.35
C GLY A 231 -0.08 6.78 30.49
N ILE A 232 -0.93 5.75 30.38
CA ILE A 232 -0.99 4.64 31.35
C ILE A 232 0.29 3.78 31.28
N CYS A 233 0.78 3.47 30.08
CA CYS A 233 2.05 2.76 29.91
C CYS A 233 3.23 3.55 30.50
N PHE A 234 3.28 4.88 30.27
CA PHE A 234 4.28 5.75 30.87
C PHE A 234 4.20 5.75 32.40
N SER A 235 2.99 5.85 32.96
CA SER A 235 2.76 5.80 34.41
C SER A 235 3.21 4.45 35.01
N THR A 236 2.95 3.36 34.29
CA THR A 236 3.38 2.01 34.66
C THR A 236 4.91 1.89 34.67
N ALA A 237 5.57 2.41 33.64
CA ALA A 237 7.03 2.44 33.55
C ALA A 237 7.65 3.33 34.65
N LEU A 238 7.02 4.45 34.99
CA LEU A 238 7.46 5.33 36.08
C LEU A 238 7.37 4.64 37.44
N ILE A 239 6.28 3.93 37.73
CA ILE A 239 6.14 3.13 38.95
C ILE A 239 7.28 2.11 39.04
N LEU A 240 7.55 1.40 37.94
CA LEU A 240 8.63 0.41 37.89
C LEU A 240 10.00 1.07 38.13
N ALA A 241 10.31 2.18 37.46
CA ALA A 241 11.56 2.91 37.64
C ALA A 241 11.74 3.42 39.08
N LEU A 242 10.69 3.95 39.71
CA LEU A 242 10.72 4.41 41.09
C LEU A 242 10.96 3.26 42.07
N THR A 243 10.36 2.08 41.83
CA THR A 243 10.64 0.89 42.65
C THR A 243 12.09 0.44 42.55
N TRP A 244 12.67 0.47 41.34
CA TRP A 244 14.09 0.19 41.11
C TRP A 244 15.01 1.20 41.81
N LEU A 245 14.75 2.50 41.65
CA LEU A 245 15.57 3.56 42.25
C LEU A 245 15.49 3.59 43.78
N GLY A 246 14.31 3.38 44.35
CA GLY A 246 14.11 3.29 45.80
C GLY A 246 14.97 2.17 46.39
N TYR A 247 15.05 1.03 45.70
CA TYR A 247 15.89 -0.08 46.12
C TYR A 247 17.39 0.21 46.06
N PHE A 248 17.88 0.75 44.93
CA PHE A 248 19.29 1.14 44.78
C PHE A 248 19.76 2.12 45.88
N LYS A 249 18.87 3.00 46.34
CA LYS A 249 19.17 3.96 47.42
C LYS A 249 19.22 3.30 48.81
N THR A 250 18.57 2.15 48.99
CA THR A 250 18.51 1.43 50.27
C THR A 250 19.57 0.33 50.38
N TRP A 251 20.34 0.07 49.31
CA TRP A 251 21.41 -0.92 49.32
C TRP A 251 22.63 -0.46 50.13
N PRO A 252 23.12 -1.25 51.10
CA PRO A 252 24.36 -0.95 51.79
C PRO A 252 25.54 -1.01 50.81
N ASN A 253 26.45 -0.04 50.90
CA ASN A 253 27.72 0.06 50.16
C ASN A 253 28.73 -1.11 50.42
N ARG A 254 28.30 -2.36 50.65
CA ARG A 254 29.15 -3.43 51.19
C ARG A 254 29.52 -4.59 50.25
N LEU A 255 29.17 -4.54 48.97
CA LEU A 255 29.56 -5.56 47.98
C LEU A 255 30.13 -4.93 46.69
N TRP A 256 31.04 -3.98 46.84
CA TRP A 256 31.93 -3.58 45.74
C TRP A 256 33.08 -4.58 45.64
N GLY A 257 32.79 -5.73 45.04
CA GLY A 257 33.76 -6.75 44.62
C GLY A 257 33.69 -7.08 43.13
N PHE A 258 32.97 -6.27 42.35
CA PHE A 258 33.12 -6.21 40.90
C PHE A 258 33.52 -4.78 40.57
N GLU A 259 34.75 -4.60 40.11
CA GLU A 259 35.14 -3.41 39.37
C GLU A 259 34.22 -3.28 38.16
N PHE A 260 33.13 -2.54 38.33
CA PHE A 260 32.55 -1.84 37.20
C PHE A 260 33.61 -0.84 36.75
N VAL A 261 34.31 -1.22 35.69
CA VAL A 261 34.98 -0.32 34.75
C VAL A 261 34.21 0.99 34.74
N LYS A 262 34.91 2.09 35.03
CA LYS A 262 34.44 3.47 34.81
C LYS A 262 33.75 3.52 33.45
N TRP A 263 32.43 3.40 33.45
CA TRP A 263 31.62 3.73 32.30
C TRP A 263 31.39 5.23 32.43
N GLU A 264 32.34 6.01 31.89
CA GLU A 264 32.04 7.37 31.51
C GLU A 264 30.77 7.33 30.65
N PRO A 265 29.78 8.21 30.87
CA PRO A 265 28.65 8.34 29.98
C PRO A 265 29.14 9.04 28.70
N GLN A 266 29.91 8.33 27.89
CA GLN A 266 30.10 8.70 26.49
C GLN A 266 28.81 8.33 25.75
N GLY A 267 27.92 9.33 25.67
CA GLY A 267 27.02 9.47 24.54
C GLY A 267 25.98 8.37 24.34
N PHE A 268 25.28 7.95 25.39
CA PHE A 268 23.88 7.55 25.16
C PHE A 268 23.05 8.82 25.13
N GLU A 269 22.91 9.40 23.93
CA GLU A 269 21.79 10.27 23.63
C GLU A 269 20.52 9.51 24.03
N SER A 270 19.97 9.94 25.16
CA SER A 270 18.75 9.47 25.78
C SER A 270 17.63 9.28 24.73
N ASN A 271 17.36 8.02 24.37
CA ASN A 271 16.21 7.62 23.54
C ASN A 271 14.84 7.91 24.21
N TYR A 272 14.83 8.48 25.42
CA TYR A 272 13.64 8.93 26.15
C TYR A 272 13.22 10.37 25.78
N LYS A 273 13.93 11.05 24.86
CA LYS A 273 13.64 12.43 24.46
C LYS A 273 12.33 12.61 23.66
N TRP A 274 11.74 11.54 23.12
CA TRP A 274 10.58 11.65 22.20
C TRP A 274 9.29 10.96 22.66
N SER A 275 9.31 10.09 23.68
CA SER A 275 8.07 9.62 24.32
C SER A 275 7.30 10.79 24.97
N SER A 276 8.00 11.85 25.37
CA SER A 276 7.43 13.15 25.77
C SER A 276 6.95 14.03 24.60
N ILE A 277 7.33 13.70 23.36
CA ILE A 277 7.00 14.47 22.15
C ILE A 277 5.83 13.85 21.36
N MET A 278 5.57 12.54 21.49
CA MET A 278 4.32 11.93 21.01
C MET A 278 3.09 12.58 21.65
N ILE A 279 3.22 13.03 22.91
CA ILE A 279 2.14 13.71 23.64
C ILE A 279 1.96 15.16 23.17
N THR A 280 2.99 15.82 22.64
CA THR A 280 2.90 17.22 22.18
C THR A 280 2.50 17.40 20.72
N CYS A 281 2.29 16.32 19.96
CA CYS A 281 1.88 16.43 18.55
C CYS A 281 0.38 16.69 18.34
N SER A 282 -0.43 16.74 19.40
CA SER A 282 -1.83 17.19 19.31
C SER A 282 -2.06 18.58 19.89
N GLY A 283 -1.08 19.17 20.58
CA GLY A 283 -1.25 20.50 21.17
C GLY A 283 -0.87 21.60 20.19
N SER A 284 -1.68 21.85 19.16
CA SER A 284 -1.57 23.12 18.44
C SER A 284 -2.02 24.25 19.37
N GLU A 285 -1.26 25.33 19.41
CA GLU A 285 -1.74 26.59 19.98
C GLU A 285 -2.86 27.10 19.06
N GLY A 286 -4.13 26.83 19.40
CA GLY A 286 -5.24 27.22 18.54
C GLY A 286 -6.62 27.11 19.19
N GLY A 287 -7.14 28.23 19.67
CA GLY A 287 -8.56 28.48 19.93
C GLY A 287 -9.09 27.99 21.29
N SER A 288 -9.67 28.91 22.07
CA SER A 288 -10.43 28.58 23.28
C SER A 288 -11.69 27.81 22.91
N LYS A 289 -11.60 26.49 22.71
CA LYS A 289 -12.78 25.62 22.69
C LYS A 289 -13.46 25.71 24.06
N SER A 290 -14.79 25.75 24.07
CA SER A 290 -15.54 25.78 25.33
C SER A 290 -15.26 24.51 26.14
N HIS A 291 -15.36 24.59 27.46
CA HIS A 291 -15.22 23.41 28.34
C HIS A 291 -16.23 22.29 27.98
N GLU A 292 -17.38 22.63 27.40
CA GLU A 292 -18.41 21.69 26.96
C GLU A 292 -17.99 20.93 25.68
N ASP A 293 -17.39 21.62 24.71
CA ASP A 293 -16.93 21.00 23.46
C ASP A 293 -15.76 20.04 23.71
N MET A 294 -14.95 20.29 24.74
CA MET A 294 -13.75 19.50 25.06
C MET A 294 -14.09 18.09 25.56
N PHE A 295 -15.24 17.89 26.23
CA PHE A 295 -15.66 16.59 26.78
C PHE A 295 -16.85 15.96 26.07
N LYS A 296 -17.38 16.60 25.01
CA LYS A 296 -18.40 16.02 24.15
C LYS A 296 -17.92 14.67 23.59
N VAL A 297 -18.76 13.64 23.65
CA VAL A 297 -18.46 12.33 23.04
C VAL A 297 -19.05 12.33 21.64
N GLU A 298 -18.22 12.04 20.65
CA GLU A 298 -18.62 12.03 19.24
C GLU A 298 -19.38 10.75 18.88
N ASP A 299 -20.36 10.85 17.97
CA ASP A 299 -21.34 9.79 17.75
C ASP A 299 -20.71 8.48 17.22
N TYR A 300 -19.62 8.60 16.44
CA TYR A 300 -18.90 7.45 15.89
C TYR A 300 -18.37 6.49 16.97
N TRP A 301 -18.14 6.97 18.21
CA TRP A 301 -17.69 6.12 19.32
C TRP A 301 -18.74 5.10 19.75
N ILE A 302 -20.02 5.44 19.64
CA ILE A 302 -21.15 4.65 20.15
C ILE A 302 -22.00 4.05 19.03
N GLU A 303 -21.87 4.53 17.79
CA GLU A 303 -22.71 4.17 16.64
C GLU A 303 -22.80 2.65 16.44
N LYS A 304 -21.69 1.90 16.55
CA LYS A 304 -21.71 0.44 16.33
C LYS A 304 -22.55 -0.28 17.36
N LEU A 305 -22.40 0.13 18.62
CA LEU A 305 -23.12 -0.44 19.75
C LEU A 305 -24.61 -0.07 19.67
N ALA A 306 -24.92 1.15 19.25
CA ALA A 306 -26.29 1.61 19.00
C ALA A 306 -26.95 0.80 17.87
N HIS A 307 -26.27 0.65 16.74
CA HIS A 307 -26.76 -0.14 15.61
C HIS A 307 -26.91 -1.63 15.97
N TRP A 308 -25.99 -2.22 16.77
CA TRP A 308 -26.16 -3.58 17.29
C TRP A 308 -27.35 -3.72 18.24
N LYS A 309 -27.67 -2.67 19.01
CA LYS A 309 -28.81 -2.63 19.93
C LYS A 309 -30.14 -2.67 19.17
N GLU A 310 -30.19 -2.04 18.00
CA GLU A 310 -31.38 -2.01 17.14
C GLU A 310 -31.55 -3.28 16.29
N ARG A 311 -30.45 -3.93 15.88
CA ARG A 311 -30.55 -5.12 15.03
C ARG A 311 -31.27 -6.30 15.69
N PRO A 312 -32.27 -6.92 15.02
CA PRO A 312 -32.86 -8.15 15.49
C PRO A 312 -31.84 -9.31 15.37
N LEU A 313 -31.84 -10.20 16.37
CA LEU A 313 -31.06 -11.44 16.35
C LEU A 313 -31.61 -12.37 15.26
N ALA A 314 -30.74 -12.81 14.35
CA ALA A 314 -31.06 -13.73 13.26
C ALA A 314 -31.15 -15.20 13.69
N PHE A 315 -31.01 -15.51 14.98
CA PHE A 315 -31.07 -16.88 15.48
C PHE A 315 -32.49 -17.44 15.39
N GLN A 316 -32.65 -18.56 14.69
CA GLN A 316 -33.91 -19.29 14.51
C GLN A 316 -34.17 -20.38 15.57
N PHE A 317 -33.39 -20.46 16.65
CA PHE A 317 -33.55 -21.51 17.66
C PHE A 317 -34.21 -21.00 18.95
N GLY A 318 -35.26 -21.70 19.39
CA GLY A 318 -35.85 -21.58 20.74
C GLY A 318 -37.27 -21.01 20.82
N SER A 319 -37.96 -21.33 21.93
CA SER A 319 -39.33 -20.87 22.21
C SER A 319 -39.44 -19.33 22.28
N LYS A 320 -40.64 -18.79 22.02
CA LYS A 320 -40.93 -17.34 22.03
C LYS A 320 -40.43 -16.61 23.28
N ASN A 321 -40.48 -17.27 24.44
CA ASN A 321 -40.02 -16.72 25.73
C ASN A 321 -38.50 -16.65 25.85
N CYS A 322 -37.78 -17.66 25.35
CA CYS A 322 -36.32 -17.65 25.32
C CYS A 322 -35.81 -16.54 24.40
N ARG A 323 -36.41 -16.40 23.20
CA ARG A 323 -36.10 -15.32 22.27
C ARG A 323 -36.31 -13.94 22.93
N LYS A 324 -37.47 -13.72 23.58
CA LYS A 324 -37.75 -12.47 24.31
C LYS A 324 -36.71 -12.17 25.39
N CYS A 325 -36.30 -13.19 26.16
CA CYS A 325 -35.28 -13.05 27.20
C CYS A 325 -33.91 -12.67 26.60
N ILE A 326 -33.44 -13.38 25.57
CA ILE A 326 -32.15 -13.10 24.90
C ILE A 326 -32.15 -11.69 24.32
N HIS A 327 -33.24 -11.25 23.67
CA HIS A 327 -33.34 -9.90 23.13
C HIS A 327 -33.31 -8.82 24.24
N LEU A 328 -33.99 -9.06 25.37
CA LEU A 328 -33.98 -8.12 26.50
C LEU A 328 -32.59 -8.03 27.14
N THR A 329 -31.94 -9.18 27.37
CA THR A 329 -30.58 -9.26 27.91
C THR A 329 -29.58 -8.58 26.97
N LYS A 330 -29.65 -8.85 25.66
CA LYS A 330 -28.84 -8.19 24.64
C LYS A 330 -28.99 -6.67 24.71
N ARG A 331 -30.24 -6.17 24.76
CA ARG A 331 -30.51 -4.73 24.80
C ARG A 331 -29.92 -4.08 26.06
N ARG A 332 -30.09 -4.72 27.23
CA ARG A 332 -29.53 -4.25 28.49
C ARG A 332 -28.00 -4.25 28.47
N LEU A 333 -27.39 -5.31 27.96
CA LEU A 333 -25.94 -5.42 27.84
C LEU A 333 -25.36 -4.34 26.91
N LEU A 334 -25.96 -4.12 25.74
CA LEU A 334 -25.50 -3.09 24.81
C LEU A 334 -25.71 -1.68 25.35
N GLU A 335 -26.80 -1.42 26.07
CA GLU A 335 -27.00 -0.13 26.76
C GLU A 335 -25.91 0.12 27.82
N PHE A 336 -25.54 -0.92 28.57
CA PHE A 336 -24.44 -0.86 29.52
C PHE A 336 -23.09 -0.63 28.82
N CYS A 337 -22.80 -1.33 27.72
CA CYS A 337 -21.59 -1.11 26.91
C CYS A 337 -21.50 0.31 26.35
N ILE A 338 -22.62 0.90 25.90
CA ILE A 338 -22.65 2.30 25.44
C ILE A 338 -22.26 3.25 26.57
N ARG A 339 -22.82 3.07 27.77
CA ARG A 339 -22.45 3.88 28.93
C ARG A 339 -20.97 3.74 29.30
N ILE A 340 -20.44 2.51 29.28
CA ILE A 340 -19.02 2.26 29.50
C ILE A 340 -18.18 2.98 28.44
N GLN A 341 -18.55 2.88 27.15
CA GLN A 341 -17.81 3.51 26.06
C GLN A 341 -17.71 5.03 26.24
N ILE A 342 -18.82 5.67 26.61
CA ILE A 342 -18.87 7.11 26.92
C ILE A 342 -17.89 7.44 28.06
N VAL A 343 -17.93 6.67 29.15
CA VAL A 343 -17.02 6.86 30.30
C VAL A 343 -15.56 6.67 29.88
N ILE A 344 -15.25 5.65 29.06
CA ILE A 344 -13.89 5.40 28.56
C ILE A 344 -13.38 6.59 27.76
N VAL A 345 -14.18 7.13 26.84
CA VAL A 345 -13.79 8.27 26.00
C VAL A 345 -13.54 9.50 26.87
N VAL A 346 -14.44 9.81 27.80
CA VAL A 346 -14.30 10.95 28.73
C VAL A 346 -13.04 10.80 29.59
N VAL A 347 -12.83 9.65 30.21
CA VAL A 347 -11.63 9.39 31.02
C VAL A 347 -10.37 9.44 30.16
N SER A 348 -10.40 8.92 28.93
CA SER A 348 -9.28 8.99 28.00
C SER A 348 -8.93 10.45 27.65
N LYS A 349 -9.93 11.30 27.43
CA LYS A 349 -9.75 12.75 27.20
C LYS A 349 -9.11 13.42 28.42
N SER A 350 -9.57 13.09 29.63
CA SER A 350 -8.95 13.58 30.88
C SER A 350 -7.50 13.12 31.05
N VAL A 351 -7.21 11.84 30.81
CA VAL A 351 -5.85 11.28 30.91
C VAL A 351 -4.94 11.93 29.87
N HIS A 352 -5.42 12.14 28.63
CA HIS A 352 -4.66 12.82 27.60
C HIS A 352 -4.28 14.25 28.03
N LEU A 353 -5.23 15.05 28.50
CA LEU A 353 -4.98 16.43 28.99
C LEU A 353 -3.99 16.44 30.15
N PHE A 354 -4.15 15.53 31.12
CA PHE A 354 -3.24 15.40 32.24
C PHE A 354 -1.82 15.03 31.80
N THR A 355 -1.72 14.11 30.83
CA THR A 355 -0.44 13.66 30.26
C THR A 355 0.24 14.80 29.51
N VAL A 356 -0.50 15.60 28.73
CA VAL A 356 0.01 16.81 28.06
C VAL A 356 0.50 17.84 29.08
N PHE A 357 -0.25 18.05 30.16
CA PHE A 357 0.14 18.96 31.23
C PHE A 357 1.45 18.52 31.90
N LEU A 358 1.58 17.23 32.25
CA LEU A 358 2.80 16.67 32.82
C LEU A 358 3.98 16.78 31.85
N ALA A 359 3.78 16.45 30.57
CA ALA A 359 4.81 16.57 29.56
C ALA A 359 5.31 18.01 29.42
N ARG A 360 4.41 19.00 29.41
CA ARG A 360 4.77 20.43 29.39
C ARG A 360 5.60 20.83 30.61
N LYS A 361 5.23 20.38 31.81
CA LYS A 361 5.99 20.63 33.04
C LYS A 361 7.36 19.97 33.01
N PHE A 362 7.45 18.73 32.53
CA PHE A 362 8.71 18.01 32.37
C PHE A 362 9.61 18.69 31.33
N LEU A 363 9.10 19.05 30.14
CA LEU A 363 9.83 19.81 29.13
C LEU A 363 10.29 21.19 29.63
N SER A 364 9.47 21.87 30.44
CA SER A 364 9.87 23.11 31.09
C SER A 364 11.00 22.89 32.11
N CYS A 365 10.97 21.80 32.87
CA CYS A 365 12.01 21.41 33.81
C CYS A 365 13.30 21.02 33.08
N CYS A 366 13.21 20.23 32.00
CA CYS A 366 14.35 19.86 31.16
C CYS A 366 14.97 21.09 30.49
N ARG A 367 14.16 22.03 29.97
CA ARG A 367 14.66 23.30 29.42
C ARG A 367 15.28 24.20 30.48
N TYR A 368 14.78 24.17 31.73
CA TYR A 368 15.41 24.85 32.86
C TYR A 368 16.78 24.23 33.19
N CYS A 369 16.90 22.89 33.15
CA CYS A 369 18.17 22.18 33.33
C CYS A 369 19.16 22.38 32.16
N GLU A 370 18.68 22.44 30.91
CA GLU A 370 19.50 22.77 29.72
C GLU A 370 19.84 24.27 29.64
N GLY A 371 19.01 25.16 30.21
CA GLY A 371 19.24 26.61 30.28
C GLY A 371 20.47 27.03 31.09
N CYS A 372 21.04 26.11 31.89
CA CYS A 372 22.35 26.31 32.52
C CYS A 372 23.54 26.03 31.57
N LYS A 373 23.31 25.58 30.34
CA LYS A 373 24.35 25.34 29.32
C LYS A 373 23.89 25.84 27.94
N LYS A 374 24.35 27.06 27.62
CA LYS A 374 24.34 27.76 26.31
C LYS A 374 23.13 28.67 26.03
N LYS A 375 23.41 29.99 26.11
CA LYS A 375 22.79 30.99 25.22
C LYS A 375 23.36 30.78 23.81
N SER A 376 22.49 30.46 22.85
CA SER A 376 22.75 30.76 21.44
C SER A 376 21.42 31.17 20.81
N LYS A 377 21.44 32.33 20.15
CA LYS A 377 20.33 32.84 19.35
C LYS A 377 19.98 31.82 18.26
N ALA A 378 18.70 31.49 18.15
CA ALA A 378 18.15 30.90 16.93
C ALA A 378 17.40 32.03 16.22
N ASN A 379 17.80 32.30 14.97
CA ASN A 379 17.01 33.13 14.07
C ASN A 379 15.79 32.32 13.65
N ASP A 380 14.61 32.93 13.70
CA ASP A 380 13.42 32.40 13.06
C ASP A 380 13.66 32.31 11.53
N PRO A 381 13.29 31.21 10.87
CA PRO A 381 13.24 31.18 9.42
C PRO A 381 12.07 32.03 8.96
N GLU A 382 12.39 33.08 8.19
CA GLU A 382 11.42 33.89 7.47
C GLU A 382 10.49 33.02 6.63
N ASP A 383 9.18 33.30 6.75
CA ASP A 383 8.12 32.72 5.93
C ASP A 383 8.31 33.15 4.46
N GLU A 384 8.87 32.28 3.63
CA GLU A 384 8.81 32.41 2.18
C GLU A 384 7.36 32.23 1.71
N ARG A 385 6.70 33.36 1.53
CA ARG A 385 5.34 33.51 1.01
C ARG A 385 5.33 33.30 -0.52
N GLY A 386 5.55 32.07 -0.95
CA GLY A 386 5.15 31.58 -2.28
C GLY A 386 3.81 30.85 -2.18
N SER A 387 2.94 30.97 -3.18
CA SER A 387 1.57 30.42 -3.25
C SER A 387 1.47 28.96 -2.76
N LYS A 388 1.28 28.77 -1.45
CA LYS A 388 1.31 27.46 -0.83
C LYS A 388 -0.09 26.85 -0.94
N LEU A 389 -0.19 25.75 -1.67
CA LEU A 389 -1.39 24.93 -1.78
C LEU A 389 -1.93 24.66 -0.36
N ASP A 390 -3.19 25.01 -0.10
CA ASP A 390 -3.82 24.85 1.22
C ASP A 390 -4.17 23.38 1.46
N LEU A 391 -3.15 22.58 1.77
CA LEU A 391 -3.27 21.14 2.04
C LEU A 391 -4.12 20.83 3.29
N ARG A 392 -4.46 21.84 4.10
CA ARG A 392 -5.27 21.66 5.32
C ARG A 392 -6.63 21.06 5.04
N ARG A 393 -7.23 21.41 3.89
CA ARG A 393 -8.57 20.93 3.49
C ARG A 393 -8.60 19.44 3.15
N TYR A 394 -7.47 18.86 2.80
CA TYR A 394 -7.32 17.45 2.42
C TYR A 394 -6.85 16.56 3.59
N VAL A 395 -6.79 17.13 4.80
CA VAL A 395 -6.55 16.36 6.01
C VAL A 395 -7.85 15.72 6.47
N LEU A 396 -7.90 14.40 6.47
CA LEU A 396 -9.05 13.66 6.99
C LEU A 396 -9.08 13.77 8.51
N HIS A 397 -10.11 14.42 9.03
CA HIS A 397 -10.39 14.56 10.46
C HIS A 397 -11.62 13.76 10.83
N LEU A 398 -11.55 13.05 11.97
CA LEU A 398 -12.77 12.59 12.64
C LEU A 398 -13.43 13.76 13.36
N GLU A 399 -14.75 13.68 13.55
CA GLU A 399 -15.47 14.68 14.35
C GLU A 399 -14.79 14.84 15.71
N GLY A 400 -14.61 16.09 16.16
CA GLY A 400 -14.01 16.42 17.46
C GLY A 400 -12.48 16.41 17.52
N GLU A 401 -11.77 15.95 16.48
CA GLU A 401 -10.29 16.00 16.44
C GLU A 401 -9.75 17.44 16.30
N GLU A 402 -8.54 17.67 16.81
CA GLU A 402 -7.81 18.94 16.59
C GLU A 402 -7.12 18.94 15.22
N GLU A 403 -6.91 20.14 14.66
CA GLU A 403 -6.15 20.30 13.42
C GLU A 403 -4.72 19.75 13.60
N LEU A 404 -4.24 19.01 12.60
CA LEU A 404 -2.88 18.46 12.65
C LEU A 404 -1.84 19.59 12.63
N PRO A 405 -0.70 19.45 13.33
CA PRO A 405 0.34 20.48 13.30
C PRO A 405 0.87 20.72 11.88
N LEU A 406 1.06 21.99 11.52
CA LEU A 406 1.61 22.39 10.20
C LEU A 406 2.94 21.70 9.86
N GLN A 407 3.77 21.44 10.88
CA GLN A 407 5.05 20.75 10.70
C GLN A 407 4.87 19.28 10.26
N MET A 408 3.80 18.61 10.70
CA MET A 408 3.49 17.25 10.24
C MET A 408 3.09 17.29 8.76
N MET A 409 2.26 18.25 8.36
CA MET A 409 1.90 18.44 6.97
C MET A 409 3.13 18.75 6.09
N LYS A 410 4.03 19.62 6.56
CA LYS A 410 5.27 19.93 5.83
C LYS A 410 6.13 18.68 5.63
N ASN A 411 6.35 17.89 6.68
CA ASN A 411 7.14 16.66 6.60
C ASN A 411 6.55 15.65 5.59
N ASN A 412 5.21 15.56 5.51
CA ASN A 412 4.53 14.66 4.59
C ASN A 412 4.67 15.12 3.12
N SER A 413 4.56 16.44 2.89
CA SER A 413 4.86 17.02 1.57
C SER A 413 6.30 16.75 1.15
N ASP A 414 7.26 16.96 2.06
CA ASP A 414 8.68 16.69 1.80
C ASP A 414 8.93 15.19 1.50
N ALA A 415 8.21 14.29 2.16
CA ALA A 415 8.29 12.84 1.91
C ALA A 415 7.76 12.48 0.52
N THR A 416 6.66 13.11 0.09
CA THR A 416 6.09 12.95 -1.26
C THR A 416 7.08 13.39 -2.32
N ASP A 417 7.67 14.57 -2.15
CA ASP A 417 8.68 15.11 -3.06
C ASP A 417 9.91 14.20 -3.11
N SER A 418 10.33 13.64 -1.97
CA SER A 418 11.39 12.63 -1.92
C SER A 418 11.07 11.37 -2.72
N LEU A 419 9.82 10.88 -2.70
CA LEU A 419 9.41 9.71 -3.49
C LEU A 419 9.43 9.99 -4.99
N ILE A 420 8.97 11.16 -5.41
CA ILE A 420 9.06 11.61 -6.81
C ILE A 420 10.54 11.67 -7.23
N GLN A 421 11.41 12.25 -6.39
CA GLN A 421 12.84 12.30 -6.64
C GLN A 421 13.50 10.92 -6.71
N MET A 422 13.02 9.95 -5.94
CA MET A 422 13.46 8.56 -6.07
C MET A 422 13.03 7.95 -7.42
N GLY A 423 11.82 8.25 -7.88
CA GLY A 423 11.34 7.85 -9.21
C GLY A 423 12.19 8.44 -10.34
N LYS A 424 12.53 9.73 -10.25
CA LYS A 424 13.42 10.41 -11.23
C LYS A 424 14.76 9.70 -11.43
N LYS A 425 15.30 9.09 -10.38
CA LYS A 425 16.58 8.35 -10.46
C LYS A 425 16.47 7.02 -11.21
N LYS A 426 15.25 6.54 -11.48
CA LYS A 426 14.94 5.27 -12.15
C LYS A 426 14.27 5.47 -13.51
N GLN A 427 14.49 6.62 -14.13
CA GLN A 427 13.97 6.88 -15.48
C GLN A 427 14.45 5.82 -16.49
N PRO A 428 13.57 5.40 -17.43
CA PRO A 428 13.87 4.39 -18.43
C PRO A 428 14.71 4.99 -19.56
N LYS A 429 16.03 4.81 -19.50
CA LYS A 429 16.97 5.54 -20.38
C LYS A 429 16.81 5.18 -21.85
N TYR A 430 16.67 3.89 -22.17
CA TYR A 430 16.54 3.42 -23.55
C TYR A 430 15.20 3.81 -24.14
N PHE A 431 14.15 3.77 -23.33
CA PHE A 431 12.82 4.17 -23.77
C PHE A 431 12.69 5.68 -23.98
N THR A 432 13.27 6.50 -23.10
CA THR A 432 13.34 7.94 -23.31
C THR A 432 14.10 8.27 -24.60
N GLU A 433 15.20 7.56 -24.87
CA GLU A 433 15.96 7.74 -26.12
C GLU A 433 15.14 7.36 -27.36
N LEU A 434 14.40 6.26 -27.31
CA LEU A 434 13.48 5.84 -28.37
C LEU A 434 12.38 6.89 -28.63
N LEU A 435 11.83 7.49 -27.58
CA LEU A 435 10.79 8.53 -27.65
C LEU A 435 11.28 9.87 -28.18
N LYS A 436 12.59 10.16 -28.21
CA LYS A 436 13.09 11.41 -28.84
C LYS A 436 12.74 11.50 -30.33
N ASN A 437 12.56 10.35 -30.98
CA ASN A 437 12.17 10.26 -32.38
C ASN A 437 10.63 10.28 -32.57
N PHE A 438 9.87 10.53 -31.51
CA PHE A 438 8.42 10.67 -31.58
C PHE A 438 8.07 11.95 -32.35
N THR A 439 7.68 11.78 -33.61
CA THR A 439 7.37 12.88 -34.53
C THR A 439 5.86 13.08 -34.73
N GLY A 440 5.04 12.17 -34.22
CA GLY A 440 3.59 12.32 -34.22
C GLY A 440 2.85 11.01 -34.02
N ILE A 441 1.69 10.90 -34.66
CA ILE A 441 0.75 9.77 -34.49
C ILE A 441 0.48 9.04 -35.81
N ASN A 442 1.20 9.39 -36.87
CA ASN A 442 0.92 8.88 -38.21
C ASN A 442 1.17 7.37 -38.28
N GLY A 443 2.15 6.85 -37.54
CA GLY A 443 2.45 5.43 -37.43
C GLY A 443 1.30 4.58 -36.88
N ILE A 444 0.39 5.18 -36.09
CA ILE A 444 -0.80 4.50 -35.57
C ILE A 444 -1.77 4.10 -36.69
N ALA A 445 -1.86 4.92 -37.74
CA ALA A 445 -2.68 4.60 -38.90
C ALA A 445 -1.93 3.77 -39.94
N ALA A 446 -0.59 3.87 -39.98
CA ALA A 446 0.24 3.24 -41.01
C ALA A 446 0.49 1.73 -40.78
N PHE A 447 0.53 1.26 -39.53
CA PHE A 447 0.93 -0.14 -39.26
C PHE A 447 -0.05 -1.20 -39.82
N ASP A 448 -1.29 -0.82 -40.10
CA ASP A 448 -2.33 -1.72 -40.57
C ASP A 448 -3.29 -1.01 -41.53
N SER A 449 -3.58 -1.62 -42.68
CA SER A 449 -4.36 -1.04 -43.78
C SER A 449 -5.64 -1.83 -44.07
N ASP A 450 -6.72 -1.12 -44.36
CA ASP A 450 -8.00 -1.70 -44.78
C ASP A 450 -7.91 -2.33 -46.19
N HIS A 451 -6.82 -2.07 -46.93
CA HIS A 451 -6.55 -2.68 -48.22
C HIS A 451 -6.03 -4.12 -48.12
N VAL A 452 -5.62 -4.56 -46.92
CA VAL A 452 -5.18 -5.93 -46.70
C VAL A 452 -6.41 -6.86 -46.59
N PRO A 453 -6.53 -7.91 -47.41
CA PRO A 453 -7.65 -8.84 -47.34
C PRO A 453 -7.71 -9.56 -45.99
N ALA A 454 -8.82 -9.46 -45.29
CA ALA A 454 -9.07 -10.18 -44.04
C ALA A 454 -9.11 -11.70 -44.28
N LEU A 455 -8.46 -12.48 -43.41
CA LEU A 455 -8.42 -13.95 -43.50
C LEU A 455 -9.73 -14.60 -42.98
N PHE A 456 -10.49 -13.84 -42.19
CA PHE A 456 -11.79 -14.17 -41.59
C PHE A 456 -12.81 -13.03 -41.80
N SER A 457 -14.10 -13.33 -41.60
CA SER A 457 -15.18 -12.33 -41.70
C SER A 457 -15.15 -11.29 -40.58
N GLU A 458 -14.61 -11.65 -39.42
CA GLU A 458 -14.40 -10.76 -38.27
C GLU A 458 -12.93 -10.85 -37.84
N GLU A 459 -12.36 -9.73 -37.41
CA GLU A 459 -10.97 -9.64 -36.96
C GLU A 459 -10.86 -9.37 -35.45
N PRO A 460 -9.85 -9.92 -34.77
CA PRO A 460 -9.61 -9.62 -33.37
C PRO A 460 -9.26 -8.13 -33.19
N PRO A 461 -9.79 -7.47 -32.14
CA PRO A 461 -9.40 -6.10 -31.85
C PRO A 461 -7.91 -6.04 -31.47
N ASN A 462 -7.23 -4.97 -31.88
CA ASN A 462 -5.84 -4.75 -31.48
C ASN A 462 -5.76 -4.14 -30.07
N CYS A 463 -4.90 -4.71 -29.22
CA CYS A 463 -4.42 -4.03 -28.02
C CYS A 463 -3.20 -3.15 -28.36
N TRP A 464 -2.69 -2.35 -27.43
CA TRP A 464 -1.52 -1.50 -27.67
C TRP A 464 -0.23 -2.32 -27.81
N ALA A 465 -0.08 -3.37 -26.98
CA ALA A 465 1.12 -4.18 -26.95
C ALA A 465 1.31 -5.06 -28.22
N LEU A 466 0.24 -5.61 -28.77
CA LEU A 466 0.33 -6.60 -29.86
C LEU A 466 0.98 -6.03 -31.15
N PRO A 467 0.56 -4.86 -31.68
CA PRO A 467 1.22 -4.23 -32.82
C PRO A 467 2.68 -3.87 -32.54
N VAL A 468 2.98 -3.37 -31.34
CA VAL A 468 4.36 -3.04 -30.93
C VAL A 468 5.25 -4.27 -31.00
N VAL A 469 4.84 -5.38 -30.37
CA VAL A 469 5.59 -6.64 -30.39
C VAL A 469 5.75 -7.17 -31.80
N THR A 470 4.70 -7.09 -32.62
CA THR A 470 4.73 -7.57 -34.01
C THR A 470 5.69 -6.74 -34.87
N LEU A 471 5.64 -5.41 -34.77
CA LEU A 471 6.55 -4.50 -35.47
C LEU A 471 8.00 -4.70 -35.04
N THR A 472 8.25 -4.90 -33.73
CA THR A 472 9.60 -5.20 -33.22
C THR A 472 10.10 -6.55 -33.74
N THR A 473 9.23 -7.55 -33.82
CA THR A 473 9.57 -8.86 -34.42
C THR A 473 10.00 -8.71 -35.88
N ILE A 474 9.26 -7.91 -36.66
CA ILE A 474 9.59 -7.62 -38.06
C ILE A 474 10.93 -6.89 -38.15
N ALA A 475 11.16 -5.89 -37.28
CA ALA A 475 12.40 -5.12 -37.26
C ALA A 475 13.64 -5.98 -36.97
N ILE A 476 13.52 -7.01 -36.11
CA ILE A 476 14.59 -7.97 -35.82
C ILE A 476 14.85 -8.89 -37.02
N ALA A 477 13.82 -9.21 -37.80
CA ALA A 477 13.92 -10.10 -38.95
C ALA A 477 14.44 -9.41 -40.23
N LEU A 478 14.64 -8.09 -40.22
CA LEU A 478 15.21 -7.39 -41.39
C LEU A 478 16.69 -7.78 -41.60
N PRO A 479 17.12 -7.98 -42.86
CA PRO A 479 18.53 -8.20 -43.16
C PRO A 479 19.32 -6.88 -43.08
N ASN A 480 20.66 -6.98 -43.01
CA ASN A 480 21.59 -5.85 -43.10
C ASN A 480 21.45 -4.74 -42.04
N ILE A 481 20.74 -4.97 -40.93
CA ILE A 481 20.67 -4.02 -39.81
C ILE A 481 21.78 -4.29 -38.81
N GLU A 482 22.44 -3.23 -38.34
CA GLU A 482 23.46 -3.36 -37.32
C GLU A 482 22.87 -3.87 -35.99
N ASN A 483 23.52 -4.89 -35.40
CA ASN A 483 23.09 -5.50 -34.13
C ASN A 483 22.88 -4.48 -33.00
N HIS A 484 23.67 -3.41 -32.98
CA HIS A 484 23.57 -2.37 -31.96
C HIS A 484 22.22 -1.61 -32.04
N MET A 485 21.72 -1.35 -33.26
CA MET A 485 20.43 -0.68 -33.49
C MET A 485 19.27 -1.57 -33.03
N VAL A 486 19.32 -2.86 -33.39
CA VAL A 486 18.32 -3.85 -32.96
C VAL A 486 18.28 -3.96 -31.44
N HIS A 487 19.45 -4.02 -30.80
CA HIS A 487 19.55 -4.08 -29.33
C HIS A 487 18.99 -2.82 -28.65
N GLN A 488 19.25 -1.63 -29.23
CA GLN A 488 18.73 -0.37 -28.71
C GLN A 488 17.20 -0.31 -28.81
N LEU A 489 16.62 -0.71 -29.96
CA LEU A 489 15.18 -0.83 -30.15
C LEU A 489 14.56 -1.83 -29.16
N LEU A 490 15.13 -3.03 -29.04
CA LEU A 490 14.68 -4.05 -28.09
C LEU A 490 14.68 -3.54 -26.64
N SER A 491 15.75 -2.86 -26.23
CA SER A 491 15.87 -2.32 -24.87
C SER A 491 14.82 -1.23 -24.61
N GLY A 492 14.61 -0.33 -25.58
CA GLY A 492 13.59 0.71 -25.50
C GLY A 492 12.17 0.14 -25.47
N VAL A 493 11.86 -0.85 -26.30
CA VAL A 493 10.55 -1.52 -26.34
C VAL A 493 10.31 -2.31 -25.05
N ARG A 494 11.32 -3.01 -24.50
CA ARG A 494 11.25 -3.72 -23.22
C ARG A 494 10.82 -2.79 -22.08
N GLU A 495 11.48 -1.63 -21.98
CA GLU A 495 11.14 -0.60 -21.00
C GLU A 495 9.74 -0.01 -21.26
N GLY A 496 9.42 0.34 -22.50
CA GLY A 496 8.13 0.91 -22.91
C GLY A 496 6.93 0.00 -22.65
N LEU A 497 7.06 -1.30 -22.94
CA LEU A 497 5.99 -2.29 -22.74
C LEU A 497 5.58 -2.45 -21.27
N ASN A 498 6.48 -2.18 -20.31
CA ASN A 498 6.10 -2.15 -18.89
C ASN A 498 5.04 -1.08 -18.61
N TYR A 499 5.16 0.08 -19.25
CA TYR A 499 4.19 1.17 -19.12
C TYR A 499 2.92 0.90 -19.94
N VAL A 500 3.03 0.30 -21.12
CA VAL A 500 1.86 -0.13 -21.91
C VAL A 500 1.02 -1.13 -21.11
N ALA A 501 1.65 -2.15 -20.53
CA ALA A 501 0.97 -3.13 -19.69
C ALA A 501 0.28 -2.46 -18.49
N LEU A 502 0.88 -1.41 -17.94
CA LEU A 502 0.28 -0.62 -16.88
C LEU A 502 -0.97 0.14 -17.36
N VAL A 503 -0.89 0.84 -18.48
CA VAL A 503 -2.03 1.58 -19.07
C VAL A 503 -3.18 0.62 -19.36
N GLU A 504 -2.89 -0.45 -20.07
CA GLU A 504 -3.85 -1.47 -20.48
C GLU A 504 -4.58 -2.10 -19.28
N LYS A 505 -3.83 -2.46 -18.24
CA LYS A 505 -4.38 -3.09 -17.03
C LYS A 505 -5.32 -2.17 -16.26
N ASN A 506 -5.08 -0.86 -16.24
CA ASN A 506 -5.89 0.08 -15.45
C ASN A 506 -7.08 0.66 -16.25
N LEU A 507 -7.02 0.71 -17.58
CA LEU A 507 -8.06 1.36 -18.39
C LEU A 507 -9.07 0.41 -19.06
N ASP A 508 -8.77 -0.89 -19.17
CA ASP A 508 -9.73 -1.87 -19.73
C ASP A 508 -10.79 -2.28 -18.71
N LYS A 509 -11.80 -1.42 -18.57
CA LYS A 509 -12.96 -1.62 -17.68
C LYS A 509 -13.75 -2.89 -18.02
N GLY A 510 -13.77 -3.31 -19.29
CA GLY A 510 -14.53 -4.47 -19.78
C GLY A 510 -13.82 -5.81 -19.64
N ARG A 511 -12.50 -5.81 -19.40
CA ARG A 511 -11.63 -7.01 -19.49
C ARG A 511 -11.76 -7.75 -20.84
N ASN A 512 -12.16 -7.02 -21.88
CA ASN A 512 -12.40 -7.61 -23.18
C ASN A 512 -11.09 -7.97 -23.88
N LEU A 513 -9.98 -7.30 -23.57
CA LEU A 513 -8.69 -7.49 -24.26
C LEU A 513 -7.73 -8.42 -23.53
N VAL A 514 -8.15 -9.11 -22.46
CA VAL A 514 -7.26 -9.92 -21.61
C VAL A 514 -6.56 -11.03 -22.39
N SER A 515 -7.26 -11.76 -23.24
CA SER A 515 -6.70 -12.83 -24.09
C SER A 515 -5.63 -12.29 -25.05
N ILE A 516 -5.92 -11.18 -25.72
CA ILE A 516 -5.02 -10.54 -26.68
C ILE A 516 -3.77 -10.00 -26.00
N ARG A 517 -3.90 -9.44 -24.79
CA ARG A 517 -2.76 -8.97 -23.98
C ARG A 517 -1.87 -10.11 -23.51
N ASN A 518 -2.48 -11.22 -23.11
CA ASN A 518 -1.73 -12.43 -22.76
C ASN A 518 -0.98 -12.96 -23.98
N ALA A 519 -1.60 -12.95 -25.17
CA ALA A 519 -0.94 -13.31 -26.41
C ALA A 519 0.26 -12.39 -26.70
N ALA A 520 0.09 -11.07 -26.59
CA ALA A 520 1.18 -10.11 -26.76
C ALA A 520 2.31 -10.30 -25.74
N GLY A 521 1.99 -10.58 -24.47
CA GLY A 521 2.97 -10.79 -23.41
C GLY A 521 3.78 -12.08 -23.57
N ILE A 522 3.14 -13.19 -23.96
CA ILE A 522 3.83 -14.45 -24.27
C ILE A 522 4.71 -14.28 -25.51
N LEU A 523 4.17 -13.64 -26.55
CA LEU A 523 4.91 -13.37 -27.77
C LEU A 523 6.14 -12.50 -27.50
N TRP A 524 5.99 -11.46 -26.69
CA TRP A 524 7.10 -10.59 -26.28
C TRP A 524 8.19 -11.38 -25.56
N LEU A 525 7.82 -12.30 -24.65
CA LEU A 525 8.79 -13.14 -23.94
C LEU A 525 9.64 -13.99 -24.91
N GLU A 526 9.01 -14.57 -25.94
CA GLU A 526 9.72 -15.35 -26.97
C GLU A 526 10.67 -14.48 -27.79
N VAL A 527 10.22 -13.29 -28.19
CA VAL A 527 11.01 -12.35 -29.00
C VAL A 527 12.18 -11.79 -28.19
N ASP A 528 11.93 -11.37 -26.95
CA ASP A 528 12.88 -10.67 -26.09
C ASP A 528 13.98 -11.57 -25.51
N ILE A 529 13.65 -12.83 -25.20
CA ILE A 529 14.60 -13.78 -24.61
C ILE A 529 15.27 -14.67 -25.67
N PHE A 530 14.48 -15.15 -26.63
CA PHE A 530 14.94 -16.18 -27.58
C PHE A 530 15.12 -15.65 -29.00
N CYS A 531 14.76 -14.40 -29.30
CA CYS A 531 14.71 -13.87 -30.67
C CYS A 531 13.87 -14.77 -31.59
N ARG A 532 12.75 -15.31 -31.07
CA ARG A 532 11.86 -16.21 -31.81
C ARG A 532 10.46 -15.64 -31.95
N TRP A 533 9.77 -16.08 -32.99
CA TRP A 533 8.36 -15.84 -33.20
C TRP A 533 7.65 -17.16 -33.50
N LEU A 534 6.84 -17.66 -32.56
CA LEU A 534 6.09 -18.91 -32.72
C LEU A 534 6.97 -20.09 -33.16
N ASP A 535 8.08 -20.28 -32.44
CA ASP A 535 9.15 -21.26 -32.67
C ASP A 535 10.12 -20.96 -33.85
N GLU A 536 9.84 -19.95 -34.67
CA GLU A 536 10.73 -19.56 -35.78
C GLU A 536 11.84 -18.62 -35.30
N ASP A 537 13.08 -18.90 -35.70
CA ASP A 537 14.26 -18.10 -35.34
C ASP A 537 14.38 -16.86 -36.24
N LEU A 538 14.24 -15.68 -35.65
CA LEU A 538 14.25 -14.41 -36.37
C LEU A 538 15.65 -14.05 -36.89
N GLN A 539 16.71 -14.44 -36.16
CA GLN A 539 18.08 -14.20 -36.60
C GLN A 539 18.41 -15.07 -37.81
N LYS A 540 17.92 -16.31 -37.81
CA LYS A 540 18.03 -17.18 -38.98
C LYS A 540 17.30 -16.58 -40.19
N ILE A 541 16.10 -16.03 -40.01
CA ILE A 541 15.35 -15.35 -41.08
C ILE A 541 16.13 -14.13 -41.59
N SER A 542 16.67 -13.30 -40.71
CA SER A 542 17.51 -12.14 -41.07
C SER A 542 18.75 -12.53 -41.86
N LEU A 543 19.46 -13.59 -41.46
CA LEU A 543 20.69 -14.07 -42.12
C LEU A 543 20.46 -14.77 -43.45
N GLU A 544 19.34 -15.49 -43.60
CA GLU A 544 18.99 -16.22 -44.83
C GLU A 544 18.36 -15.31 -45.90
N GLY A 545 17.74 -14.20 -45.49
CA GLY A 545 17.04 -13.26 -46.36
C GLY A 545 17.99 -12.44 -47.23
N LYS A 546 17.70 -12.33 -48.53
CA LYS A 546 18.48 -11.47 -49.43
C LYS A 546 18.00 -10.03 -49.47
N SER A 547 16.74 -9.79 -49.06
CA SER A 547 16.13 -8.45 -49.03
C SER A 547 15.03 -8.38 -47.96
N SER A 548 14.75 -7.18 -47.47
CA SER A 548 13.62 -6.96 -46.54
C SER A 548 12.28 -7.45 -47.10
N LYS A 549 12.04 -7.30 -48.41
CA LYS A 549 10.80 -7.75 -49.07
C LYS A 549 10.62 -9.27 -48.95
N GLU A 550 11.67 -10.05 -49.20
CA GLU A 550 11.66 -11.51 -49.10
C GLU A 550 11.35 -11.98 -47.66
N ASN A 551 11.95 -11.34 -46.66
CA ASN A 551 11.71 -11.68 -45.26
C ASN A 551 10.28 -11.33 -44.81
N LEU A 552 9.74 -10.18 -45.26
CA LEU A 552 8.35 -9.80 -45.03
C LEU A 552 7.36 -10.78 -45.67
N GLU A 553 7.62 -11.22 -46.91
CA GLU A 553 6.81 -12.24 -47.59
C GLU A 553 6.85 -13.57 -46.84
N ARG A 554 8.04 -14.02 -46.43
CA ARG A 554 8.21 -15.24 -45.63
C ARG A 554 7.43 -15.20 -44.33
N LEU A 555 7.54 -14.12 -43.55
CA LEU A 555 6.77 -13.93 -42.31
C LEU A 555 5.26 -13.90 -42.57
N SER A 556 4.84 -13.21 -43.64
CA SER A 556 3.44 -13.09 -44.01
C SER A 556 2.82 -14.44 -44.41
N ASP A 557 3.54 -15.25 -45.17
CA ASP A 557 3.06 -16.56 -45.63
C ASP A 557 3.02 -17.58 -44.49
N MET A 558 4.02 -17.58 -43.59
CA MET A 558 4.00 -18.39 -42.37
C MET A 558 2.78 -18.04 -41.50
N ALA A 559 2.55 -16.74 -41.29
CA ALA A 559 1.40 -16.24 -40.55
C ALA A 559 0.07 -16.66 -41.19
N LYS A 560 -0.05 -16.50 -42.51
CA LYS A 560 -1.24 -16.90 -43.27
C LYS A 560 -1.51 -18.41 -43.16
N ASN A 561 -0.47 -19.24 -43.22
CA ASN A 561 -0.58 -20.68 -43.09
C ASN A 561 -1.16 -21.09 -41.72
N ILE A 562 -0.63 -20.53 -40.63
CA ILE A 562 -1.14 -20.78 -39.26
C ILE A 562 -2.62 -20.42 -39.14
N VAL A 563 -3.01 -19.25 -39.65
CA VAL A 563 -4.40 -18.77 -39.58
C VAL A 563 -5.32 -19.64 -40.46
N SER A 564 -4.84 -20.08 -41.63
CA SER A 564 -5.59 -20.95 -42.53
C SER A 564 -5.78 -22.36 -41.98
N GLU A 565 -4.77 -22.94 -41.31
CA GLU A 565 -4.84 -24.24 -40.66
C GLU A 565 -5.89 -24.22 -39.53
N PHE A 566 -5.92 -23.14 -38.75
CA PHE A 566 -6.97 -22.94 -37.75
C PHE A 566 -8.37 -22.85 -38.38
N LYS A 567 -8.49 -22.15 -39.52
CA LYS A 567 -9.76 -22.03 -40.27
C LYS A 567 -10.27 -23.39 -40.75
N THR A 568 -9.38 -24.23 -41.29
CA THR A 568 -9.73 -25.57 -41.77
C THR A 568 -10.09 -26.51 -40.61
N ASN A 569 -9.36 -26.45 -39.50
CA ASN A 569 -9.58 -27.33 -38.34
C ASN A 569 -10.90 -27.03 -37.62
N THR A 570 -11.42 -25.80 -37.74
CA THR A 570 -12.68 -25.38 -37.09
C THR A 570 -13.93 -25.65 -37.95
N ASN A 571 -13.79 -26.26 -39.15
CA ASN A 571 -14.89 -26.70 -40.03
C ASN A 571 -16.02 -25.66 -40.27
N GLY A 572 -15.67 -24.36 -40.30
CA GLY A 572 -16.65 -23.28 -40.51
C GLY A 572 -17.62 -23.00 -39.36
N ASN A 573 -17.49 -23.69 -38.21
CA ASN A 573 -18.35 -23.50 -37.03
C ASN A 573 -17.74 -22.49 -36.04
N LEU A 574 -17.31 -21.32 -36.53
CA LEU A 574 -16.84 -20.23 -35.69
C LEU A 574 -18.03 -19.50 -35.05
N LYS A 575 -18.57 -20.09 -33.98
CA LYS A 575 -19.39 -19.35 -33.00
C LYS A 575 -18.52 -18.62 -31.97
N GLU A 576 -17.21 -18.84 -31.98
CA GLU A 576 -16.26 -18.18 -31.08
C GLU A 576 -15.95 -16.76 -31.59
N LYS A 577 -16.10 -15.79 -30.71
CA LYS A 577 -15.76 -14.39 -31.01
C LYS A 577 -14.25 -14.33 -31.32
N PRO A 578 -13.79 -13.43 -32.21
CA PRO A 578 -12.36 -13.27 -32.51
C PRO A 578 -11.45 -13.07 -31.28
N ILE A 579 -12.03 -12.59 -30.18
CA ILE A 579 -11.37 -12.39 -28.90
C ILE A 579 -11.01 -13.70 -28.17
N ASP A 580 -11.69 -14.79 -28.50
CA ASP A 580 -11.54 -16.12 -27.90
C ASP A 580 -10.59 -17.02 -28.72
N TRP A 581 -10.03 -16.50 -29.82
CA TRP A 581 -9.10 -17.27 -30.65
C TRP A 581 -7.83 -17.67 -29.87
N PRO A 582 -7.22 -18.81 -30.23
CA PRO A 582 -5.95 -19.20 -29.64
C PRO A 582 -4.89 -18.12 -29.82
N MET A 583 -4.04 -17.93 -28.80
CA MET A 583 -3.02 -16.86 -28.78
C MET A 583 -2.10 -16.90 -30.01
N LYS A 584 -1.73 -18.10 -30.47
CA LYS A 584 -0.94 -18.33 -31.69
C LYS A 584 -1.62 -17.77 -32.94
N VAL A 585 -2.94 -17.90 -33.04
CA VAL A 585 -3.74 -17.42 -34.18
C VAL A 585 -3.89 -15.91 -34.15
N ILE A 586 -4.09 -15.32 -32.96
CA ILE A 586 -4.14 -13.86 -32.79
C ILE A 586 -2.81 -13.22 -33.21
N ALA A 587 -1.69 -13.77 -32.73
CA ALA A 587 -0.34 -13.32 -33.09
C ALA A 587 -0.07 -13.46 -34.59
N ALA A 588 -0.43 -14.60 -35.19
CA ALA A 588 -0.31 -14.83 -36.63
C ALA A 588 -1.17 -13.87 -37.45
N ASN A 589 -2.42 -13.61 -37.06
CA ASN A 589 -3.28 -12.66 -37.76
C ASN A 589 -2.69 -11.25 -37.74
N SER A 590 -2.16 -10.80 -36.60
CA SER A 590 -1.45 -9.52 -36.49
C SER A 590 -0.23 -9.46 -37.41
N MET A 591 0.63 -10.49 -37.37
CA MET A 591 1.81 -10.59 -38.24
C MET A 591 1.45 -10.51 -39.73
N TYR A 592 0.45 -11.27 -40.16
CA TYR A 592 -0.01 -11.25 -41.55
C TYR A 592 -0.48 -9.85 -41.99
N ARG A 593 -1.33 -9.20 -41.19
CA ARG A 593 -1.88 -7.89 -41.56
C ARG A 593 -0.82 -6.79 -41.62
N ILE A 594 0.08 -6.77 -40.64
CA ILE A 594 1.16 -5.76 -40.57
C ILE A 594 2.17 -5.97 -41.69
N THR A 595 2.66 -7.20 -41.91
CA THR A 595 3.60 -7.49 -42.99
C THR A 595 3.01 -7.19 -44.37
N LYS A 596 1.75 -7.55 -44.65
CA LYS A 596 1.10 -7.19 -45.92
C LYS A 596 0.90 -5.68 -46.07
N THR A 597 0.60 -4.96 -45.00
CA THR A 597 0.49 -3.51 -45.05
C THR A 597 1.82 -2.86 -45.45
N ILE A 598 2.91 -3.27 -44.81
CA ILE A 598 4.26 -2.77 -45.13
C ILE A 598 4.67 -3.14 -46.57
N LEU A 599 4.35 -4.35 -47.03
CA LEU A 599 4.62 -4.78 -48.41
C LEU A 599 3.90 -3.92 -49.45
N LEU A 600 2.64 -3.54 -49.20
CA LEU A 600 1.88 -2.64 -50.08
C LEU A 600 2.53 -1.25 -50.17
N GLU A 601 3.10 -0.76 -49.08
CA GLU A 601 3.80 0.53 -49.05
C GLU A 601 5.14 0.47 -49.80
N LEU A 602 5.91 -0.60 -49.61
CA LEU A 602 7.16 -0.86 -50.34
C LEU A 602 6.97 -0.96 -51.86
N GLU A 603 5.83 -1.51 -52.32
CA GLU A 603 5.52 -1.57 -53.75
C GLU A 603 5.28 -0.18 -54.38
N SER A 604 4.95 0.82 -53.57
CA SER A 604 4.75 2.20 -54.01
C SER A 604 6.04 3.03 -54.03
N SER A 605 7.12 2.57 -53.37
CA SER A 605 8.40 3.26 -53.26
C SER A 605 9.58 2.33 -53.60
N SER A 606 10.07 2.37 -54.85
CA SER A 606 11.05 1.40 -55.39
C SER A 606 12.47 1.47 -54.81
N ASP A 607 12.80 2.52 -54.04
CA ASP A 607 14.19 2.87 -53.71
C ASP A 607 14.50 2.84 -52.19
N GLN A 608 13.64 2.23 -51.37
CA GLN A 608 13.81 2.21 -49.90
C GLN A 608 14.90 1.21 -49.46
N THR A 609 15.85 1.66 -48.63
CA THR A 609 16.89 0.77 -48.06
C THR A 609 16.37 -0.03 -46.85
N ASP A 610 17.07 -1.10 -46.47
CA ASP A 610 16.74 -1.88 -45.27
C ASP A 610 16.80 -1.01 -44.00
N GLU A 611 17.75 -0.08 -43.91
CA GLU A 611 17.86 0.89 -42.81
C GLU A 611 16.69 1.89 -42.78
N ASP A 612 16.25 2.38 -43.95
CA ASP A 612 15.09 3.28 -44.04
C ASP A 612 13.82 2.57 -43.57
N LEU A 613 13.65 1.30 -43.92
CA LEU A 613 12.54 0.48 -43.46
C LEU A 613 12.62 0.24 -41.94
N PHE A 614 13.81 -0.05 -41.40
CA PHE A 614 14.02 -0.18 -39.97
C PHE A 614 13.69 1.11 -39.21
N ALA A 615 14.08 2.27 -39.75
CA ALA A 615 13.74 3.58 -39.20
C ALA A 615 12.22 3.83 -39.23
N GLN A 616 11.54 3.45 -40.32
CA GLN A 616 10.08 3.54 -40.43
C GLN A 616 9.36 2.64 -39.41
N LEU A 617 9.81 1.39 -39.24
CA LEU A 617 9.28 0.48 -38.21
C LEU A 617 9.49 1.04 -36.80
N SER A 618 10.68 1.56 -36.53
CA SER A 618 11.02 2.19 -35.25
C SER A 618 10.14 3.41 -34.99
N ALA A 619 9.86 4.24 -36.00
CA ALA A 619 8.95 5.37 -35.89
C ALA A 619 7.50 4.91 -35.60
N MET A 620 7.00 3.87 -36.28
CA MET A 620 5.66 3.31 -36.00
C MET A 620 5.54 2.78 -34.56
N ILE A 621 6.57 2.08 -34.07
CA ILE A 621 6.63 1.60 -32.69
C ILE A 621 6.55 2.78 -31.72
N THR A 622 7.37 3.80 -31.94
CA THR A 622 7.42 5.01 -31.10
C THR A 622 6.09 5.77 -31.12
N ASP A 623 5.43 5.88 -32.27
CA ASP A 623 4.14 6.54 -32.42
C ASP A 623 3.03 5.83 -31.61
N ILE A 624 2.99 4.49 -31.67
CA ILE A 624 2.03 3.67 -30.92
C ILE A 624 2.31 3.74 -29.42
N LEU A 625 3.57 3.63 -29.00
CA LEU A 625 3.98 3.75 -27.60
C LEU A 625 3.66 5.14 -27.04
N GLY A 626 4.02 6.20 -27.75
CA GLY A 626 3.76 7.58 -27.35
C GLY A 626 2.27 7.86 -27.18
N ALA A 627 1.43 7.45 -28.13
CA ALA A 627 -0.01 7.61 -28.02
C ALA A 627 -0.62 6.81 -26.87
N CYS A 628 -0.17 5.56 -26.64
CA CYS A 628 -0.60 4.79 -25.48
C CYS A 628 -0.31 5.55 -24.16
N LEU A 629 0.86 6.18 -24.06
CA LEU A 629 1.33 6.85 -22.84
C LEU A 629 0.74 8.24 -22.61
N THR A 630 0.04 8.83 -23.58
CA THR A 630 -0.83 10.00 -23.29
C THR A 630 -1.89 9.68 -22.24
N ASN A 631 -2.22 8.41 -22.03
CA ASN A 631 -3.12 7.96 -20.99
C ASN A 631 -2.45 7.79 -19.61
N LEU A 632 -1.13 7.93 -19.51
CA LEU A 632 -0.40 7.69 -18.27
C LEU A 632 -0.76 8.67 -17.14
N PRO A 633 -0.98 9.99 -17.37
CA PRO A 633 -1.48 10.90 -16.34
C PRO A 633 -2.79 10.41 -15.71
N ARG A 634 -3.69 9.88 -16.53
CA ARG A 634 -4.96 9.28 -16.08
C ARG A 634 -4.71 8.06 -15.19
N VAL A 635 -3.78 7.19 -15.56
CA VAL A 635 -3.41 6.00 -14.78
C VAL A 635 -2.77 6.38 -13.45
N ILE A 636 -1.89 7.38 -13.43
CA ILE A 636 -1.28 7.91 -12.19
C ILE A 636 -2.38 8.46 -11.29
N SER A 637 -3.29 9.27 -11.83
CA SER A 637 -4.45 9.79 -11.10
C SER A 637 -5.30 8.65 -10.53
N MET A 638 -5.71 7.68 -11.34
CA MET A 638 -6.48 6.50 -10.86
C MET A 638 -5.76 5.74 -9.74
N LYS A 639 -4.42 5.66 -9.75
CA LYS A 639 -3.65 5.05 -8.65
C LYS A 639 -3.66 5.87 -7.37
N CYS A 640 -3.82 7.18 -7.45
CA CYS A 640 -4.03 8.03 -6.29
C CYS A 640 -5.38 7.72 -5.60
N PHE A 641 -6.40 7.35 -6.38
CA PHE A 641 -7.72 6.94 -5.87
C PHE A 641 -7.81 5.41 -5.67
N CYS A 642 -7.27 4.93 -4.56
CA CYS A 642 -7.52 3.56 -4.12
C CYS A 642 -8.72 3.53 -3.17
N SER A 643 -9.77 2.77 -3.53
CA SER A 643 -10.95 2.60 -2.67
C SER A 643 -10.62 1.81 -1.40
N ALA A 644 -9.72 0.83 -1.48
CA ALA A 644 -9.30 0.05 -0.31
C ALA A 644 -8.40 0.89 0.61
N ILE A 645 -8.94 1.29 1.76
CA ILE A 645 -8.26 2.16 2.73
C ILE A 645 -6.91 1.62 3.19
N GLU A 646 -6.76 0.30 3.33
CA GLU A 646 -5.51 -0.34 3.74
C GLU A 646 -4.41 -0.27 2.67
N LYS A 647 -4.79 -0.16 1.40
CA LYS A 647 -3.87 -0.12 0.25
C LYS A 647 -3.63 1.28 -0.29
N ARG A 648 -4.36 2.28 0.25
CA ARG A 648 -4.36 3.65 -0.27
C ARG A 648 -2.97 4.29 -0.20
N GLU A 649 -2.35 4.35 0.98
CA GLU A 649 -0.99 4.92 1.13
C GLU A 649 0.03 4.23 0.20
N GLU A 650 0.00 2.90 0.09
CA GLU A 650 0.90 2.17 -0.80
C GLU A 650 0.61 2.46 -2.29
N SER A 651 -0.65 2.63 -2.67
CA SER A 651 -1.07 2.98 -4.02
C SER A 651 -0.62 4.40 -4.41
N VAL A 652 -0.79 5.39 -3.51
CA VAL A 652 -0.34 6.77 -3.76
C VAL A 652 1.19 6.84 -3.80
N ASN A 653 1.90 6.13 -2.91
CA ASN A 653 3.36 6.04 -2.96
C ASN A 653 3.86 5.46 -4.29
N ARG A 654 3.18 4.45 -4.85
CA ARG A 654 3.48 3.92 -6.19
C ARG A 654 3.18 4.94 -7.29
N ALA A 655 2.11 5.71 -7.17
CA ALA A 655 1.79 6.79 -8.10
C ALA A 655 2.87 7.89 -8.09
N ALA A 656 3.37 8.28 -6.91
CA ALA A 656 4.45 9.25 -6.75
C ALA A 656 5.76 8.78 -7.41
N HIS A 657 6.12 7.52 -7.20
CA HIS A 657 7.30 6.92 -7.84
C HIS A 657 7.15 6.89 -9.36
N LEU A 658 5.99 6.42 -9.86
CA LEU A 658 5.69 6.36 -11.27
C LEU A 658 5.74 7.74 -11.93
N LEU A 659 5.15 8.76 -11.29
CA LEU A 659 5.21 10.15 -11.78
C LEU A 659 6.65 10.63 -11.94
N GLY A 660 7.51 10.35 -10.97
CA GLY A 660 8.94 10.69 -11.07
C GLY A 660 9.67 9.92 -12.17
N GLU A 661 9.39 8.61 -12.31
CA GLU A 661 9.97 7.75 -13.36
C GLU A 661 9.59 8.20 -14.77
N THR A 662 8.40 8.78 -14.95
CA THR A 662 7.88 9.14 -16.27
C THR A 662 7.79 10.64 -16.52
N GLU A 663 8.35 11.48 -15.65
CA GLU A 663 8.25 12.94 -15.76
C GLU A 663 8.76 13.44 -17.12
N GLU A 664 9.97 13.04 -17.52
CA GLU A 664 10.55 13.41 -18.82
C GLU A 664 9.73 12.89 -20.01
N ILE A 665 9.19 11.68 -19.90
CA ILE A 665 8.30 11.10 -20.92
C ILE A 665 7.04 11.95 -21.08
N LEU A 666 6.41 12.32 -19.97
CA LEU A 666 5.21 13.15 -19.97
C LEU A 666 5.49 14.55 -20.56
N GLU A 667 6.65 15.14 -20.27
CA GLU A 667 7.07 16.43 -20.83
C GLU A 667 7.21 16.36 -22.37
N MET A 668 7.80 15.27 -22.89
CA MET A 668 7.92 15.04 -24.34
C MET A 668 6.55 14.87 -25.01
N LEU A 669 5.63 14.13 -24.37
CA LEU A 669 4.31 13.83 -24.94
C LEU A 669 3.36 15.02 -24.92
N GLN A 670 3.45 15.90 -23.91
CA GLN A 670 2.62 17.12 -23.83
C GLN A 670 2.80 18.06 -25.03
N GLN A 671 4.00 18.09 -25.63
CA GLN A 671 4.27 18.91 -26.81
C GLN A 671 3.54 18.41 -28.07
N HIS A 672 3.09 17.16 -28.07
CA HIS A 672 2.58 16.43 -29.25
C HIS A 672 1.13 15.95 -29.07
N GLU A 673 0.44 16.41 -28.02
CA GLU A 673 -0.88 15.94 -27.63
C GLU A 673 -1.98 16.32 -28.65
N LEU A 674 -2.56 15.33 -29.34
CA LEU A 674 -3.64 15.58 -30.31
C LEU A 674 -4.99 15.89 -29.69
N SER A 675 -5.46 17.12 -29.90
CA SER A 675 -6.80 17.56 -29.49
C SER A 675 -7.86 16.83 -30.31
N GLY A 676 -8.72 16.04 -29.68
CA GLY A 676 -9.88 15.42 -30.36
C GLY A 676 -10.55 14.22 -29.69
N LEU A 677 -9.85 13.41 -28.88
CA LEU A 677 -10.44 12.26 -28.20
C LEU A 677 -10.84 12.60 -26.76
N SER A 678 -11.97 12.05 -26.31
CA SER A 678 -12.28 12.00 -24.89
C SER A 678 -11.32 11.05 -24.16
N PRO A 679 -11.10 11.22 -22.83
CA PRO A 679 -10.21 10.34 -22.07
C PRO A 679 -10.57 8.85 -22.14
N ASP A 680 -11.86 8.52 -22.28
CA ASP A 680 -12.33 7.14 -22.43
C ASP A 680 -12.05 6.55 -23.81
N GLN A 681 -12.16 7.37 -24.87
CA GLN A 681 -11.79 6.94 -26.22
C GLN A 681 -10.27 6.81 -26.39
N ALA A 682 -9.50 7.73 -25.80
CA ALA A 682 -8.05 7.73 -25.89
C ALA A 682 -7.40 6.46 -25.30
N ALA A 683 -8.12 5.71 -24.45
CA ALA A 683 -7.65 4.45 -23.88
C ALA A 683 -7.54 3.31 -24.93
N TYR A 684 -8.21 3.42 -26.07
CA TYR A 684 -8.31 2.36 -27.06
C TYR A 684 -7.66 2.71 -28.40
N LEU A 685 -6.76 1.86 -28.87
CA LEU A 685 -6.02 2.05 -30.13
C LEU A 685 -6.92 2.28 -31.36
N HIS A 686 -8.08 1.61 -31.42
CA HIS A 686 -8.98 1.74 -32.57
C HIS A 686 -9.62 3.13 -32.68
N GLU A 687 -9.86 3.82 -31.56
CA GLU A 687 -10.40 5.19 -31.54
C GLU A 687 -9.37 6.19 -32.10
N TRP A 688 -8.09 6.00 -31.77
CA TRP A 688 -7.00 6.77 -32.37
C TRP A 688 -6.94 6.58 -33.88
N ARG A 689 -7.03 5.34 -34.36
CA ARG A 689 -7.05 5.04 -35.80
C ARG A 689 -8.26 5.67 -36.49
N ALA A 690 -9.44 5.59 -35.89
CA ALA A 690 -10.65 6.20 -36.43
C ALA A 690 -10.51 7.73 -36.58
N LEU A 691 -9.97 8.40 -35.55
CA LEU A 691 -9.73 9.84 -35.59
C LEU A 691 -8.75 10.24 -36.71
N ILE A 692 -7.65 9.49 -36.88
CA ILE A 692 -6.63 9.80 -37.88
C ILE A 692 -7.19 9.65 -39.30
N LYS A 693 -7.94 8.56 -39.55
CA LYS A 693 -8.62 8.34 -40.83
C LYS A 693 -9.62 9.47 -41.13
N GLN A 694 -10.33 9.96 -40.11
CA GLN A 694 -11.25 11.09 -40.26
C GLN A 694 -10.54 12.41 -40.58
N LYS A 695 -9.37 12.68 -39.97
CA LYS A 695 -8.60 13.92 -40.21
C LYS A 695 -7.86 13.92 -41.55
N ASN A 696 -7.48 12.76 -42.08
CA ASN A 696 -6.72 12.63 -43.32
C ASN A 696 -7.41 11.73 -44.37
N PRO A 697 -8.64 12.06 -44.83
CA PRO A 697 -9.39 11.20 -45.74
C PRO A 697 -8.68 10.98 -47.08
N SER A 698 -7.93 11.97 -47.59
CA SER A 698 -7.27 11.91 -48.90
C SER A 698 -6.10 10.92 -48.99
N LYS A 699 -5.50 10.48 -47.85
CA LYS A 699 -4.48 9.41 -47.85
C LYS A 699 -5.08 8.00 -47.93
N PHE A 700 -6.39 7.85 -47.70
CA PHE A 700 -7.04 6.56 -47.51
C PHE A 700 -8.27 6.33 -48.42
N VAL A 701 -8.58 7.25 -49.34
CA VAL A 701 -9.70 7.13 -50.29
C VAL A 701 -9.22 6.65 -51.67
N SER A 702 -9.84 5.59 -52.16
CA SER A 702 -9.69 5.05 -53.51
C SER A 702 -10.35 5.94 -54.58
N THR A 703 -9.61 6.29 -55.64
CA THR A 703 -10.19 6.76 -56.90
C THR A 703 -10.76 5.54 -57.64
N PRO A 704 -12.06 5.50 -58.00
CA PRO A 704 -12.58 4.42 -58.81
C PRO A 704 -12.16 4.61 -60.27
N ASN A 705 -11.27 3.75 -60.76
CA ASN A 705 -11.02 3.60 -62.19
C ASN A 705 -12.26 2.92 -62.83
N ASN A 706 -13.13 3.73 -63.44
CA ASN A 706 -14.20 3.25 -64.31
C ASN A 706 -13.77 3.35 -65.76
N ASP A 707 -13.13 2.28 -66.28
CA ASP A 707 -13.03 2.02 -67.71
C ASP A 707 -13.91 0.83 -68.07
N THR A 708 -15.21 1.05 -68.29
CA THR A 708 -15.98 0.40 -69.37
C THR A 708 -17.35 1.09 -69.57
N PRO A 709 -17.78 1.40 -70.81
CA PRO A 709 -19.10 1.99 -71.06
C PRO A 709 -20.13 0.92 -71.41
N SER A 710 -21.30 0.91 -70.76
CA SER A 710 -22.55 0.37 -71.35
C SER A 710 -23.80 0.68 -70.52
N LYS A 711 -24.59 1.64 -71.02
CA LYS A 711 -26.06 1.73 -71.12
C LYS A 711 -26.96 0.94 -70.13
N GLY A 712 -27.88 1.68 -69.50
CA GLY A 712 -29.16 1.16 -69.02
C GLY A 712 -29.88 2.09 -68.05
N SER A 713 -30.76 2.93 -68.59
CA SER A 713 -31.66 3.84 -67.87
C SER A 713 -32.66 3.10 -66.96
N ALA A 714 -32.87 3.62 -65.74
CA ALA A 714 -34.19 3.79 -65.14
C ALA A 714 -34.10 4.77 -63.96
N GLU A 715 -34.56 6.00 -64.18
CA GLU A 715 -34.93 6.93 -63.12
C GLU A 715 -36.12 6.36 -62.32
N LEU A 716 -36.07 6.44 -60.98
CA LEU A 716 -37.26 6.73 -60.20
C LEU A 716 -36.87 7.57 -58.98
N SER A 717 -37.42 8.77 -58.99
CA SER A 717 -37.26 9.85 -58.01
C SER A 717 -38.30 9.74 -56.89
N ILE A 718 -38.13 10.63 -55.89
CA ILE A 718 -39.13 11.19 -54.95
C ILE A 718 -39.21 10.49 -53.58
N THR A 719 -39.26 11.15 -52.41
CA THR A 719 -39.03 12.56 -51.98
C THR A 719 -38.96 12.53 -50.44
N ILE A 720 -38.28 13.55 -49.90
CA ILE A 720 -38.19 13.97 -48.51
C ILE A 720 -39.57 14.15 -47.85
N GLU A 721 -39.67 13.72 -46.59
CA GLU A 721 -40.41 14.44 -45.55
C GLU A 721 -39.49 14.63 -44.35
#